data_AF-A0A8M8UU21-F1
#
_entry.id   AF-A0A8M8UU21-F1
#
_cell.length_a   1.000
_cell.length_b   1.000
_cell.length_c   1.000
_cell.angle_alpha   90.00
_cell.angle_beta   90.00
_cell.angle_gamma   90.00
#
_symmetry.space_group_name_H-M   'P 1'
#
loop_
_entity.id
_entity.type
_entity.pdbx_description
1 polymer ?
#
loop_
_entity_poly.entity_id
_entity_poly.type
_entity_poly.pdbx_seq_one_letter_code
_entity_poly.pdbx_strand_id
1 'polypeptide(L)'
;MMASKSCGNFLGLASGELLDVPQTPRGLPRVMTLPGIISDSNLSSDVDSDSKSSFCCERIIIVANMLPLHAKKDNGTSKWRFSLDEDSLLLQLKDGFPPETEVIYVGSLKVEIEAYEQEEVAQRLLDEFKCVPTFLPHDIHKKFYYGFCKQQLWPLFHYLLPMCSDHGDRFDRQLWQAYVCANKLFADRIMEVVNPEDDFIWVHDYHLMVLPTFLRKRYNRVKLGFFLHSPFPSSEIYRTLPVRDEILKGLLNSDLIGFHTFDYARHFLSCCGRMLGLDYGSKRGHIGLDYFGRTVYIKILPVGIHMGRLESVLDLPSTFNKVKEIREQFKDKKLILGVDDMDIFKGISLKLLAFEQLLQLQTELQGKLVLVQIVNPARSSGKDVQEAKRETYTTAKRINEIYGSPDYEPVILIDRHAPRYEKTAYYAAAECCIVNAVRDGMNLVPYKYIVCRQGSFAMDEALGVKLDSARTSMLVVSEFIGCSPSLSGAIRVNPWDIDSVAEAMNMAITMPDAEKQLRHEKHYRYVSSHDVAYWARSFIQDLERACKNHYDKRCWGIGLGLGFRVISLSPSFRKLSVHHIVSAYKRTSRRAIFLDYDGTVVPQSSIVSSPSPEVVNVLDALCNDSNNTVFIVSGRGRSSLSDWLAPCEILGLAAEHGYFMRLNKNADWESLASDLDWKAIVEPIMKLYTEATDGSSIEIKESALVWHHQDADPDFGSCQAKELLDHLENVLANEPAVVRRGQHIVEVKPQIIIHRE
;
A
#
# COMPACT_ATOMS: atom_id res chain seq x y z
N MET A 1 0.09 -24.79 25.25
CA MET A 1 1.55 -25.03 25.33
C MET A 1 2.20 -24.52 24.04
N MET A 2 2.63 -23.26 24.05
CA MET A 2 3.47 -22.68 23.01
C MET A 2 4.87 -22.57 23.61
N ALA A 3 5.80 -23.40 23.14
CA ALA A 3 7.19 -23.34 23.54
C ALA A 3 7.85 -22.13 22.87
N SER A 4 8.32 -21.22 23.73
CA SER A 4 9.59 -20.50 23.64
C SER A 4 10.29 -20.48 22.28
N LYS A 5 10.35 -19.30 21.66
CA LYS A 5 11.49 -18.92 20.82
C LYS A 5 12.33 -17.94 21.62
N SER A 6 13.06 -18.47 22.60
CA SER A 6 14.03 -17.71 23.38
C SER A 6 15.26 -17.36 22.55
N CYS A 7 15.85 -16.24 22.96
CA CYS A 7 17.22 -15.82 22.78
C CYS A 7 18.21 -16.96 22.49
N GLY A 8 18.93 -16.83 21.38
CA GLY A 8 20.15 -17.57 21.10
C GLY A 8 21.24 -16.61 20.64
N ASN A 9 22.21 -16.37 21.53
CA ASN A 9 23.59 -15.93 21.31
C ASN A 9 23.88 -14.59 20.60
N PHE A 10 23.99 -13.55 21.42
CA PHE A 10 24.63 -12.26 21.08
C PHE A 10 26.18 -12.27 21.16
N LEU A 11 26.83 -13.43 21.33
CA LEU A 11 28.29 -13.56 21.50
C LEU A 11 29.04 -14.24 20.34
N GLY A 12 28.39 -14.52 19.21
CA GLY A 12 29.04 -15.02 17.98
C GLY A 12 29.61 -13.95 17.05
N LEU A 13 29.88 -12.73 17.56
CA LEU A 13 30.30 -11.56 16.78
C LEU A 13 31.83 -11.40 16.66
N ALA A 14 32.61 -12.45 16.89
CA ALA A 14 34.06 -12.41 16.77
C ALA A 14 34.65 -13.77 16.33
N SER A 15 34.31 -14.23 15.12
CA SER A 15 35.16 -15.14 14.36
C SER A 15 34.68 -15.16 12.92
N GLY A 16 35.43 -14.47 12.06
CA GLY A 16 35.27 -14.66 10.62
C GLY A 16 35.79 -16.03 10.23
N GLU A 17 35.02 -16.74 9.40
CA GLU A 17 35.49 -17.52 8.25
C GLU A 17 34.30 -18.23 7.59
N LEU A 18 34.48 -18.53 6.31
CA LEU A 18 33.57 -19.15 5.34
C LEU A 18 32.53 -18.20 4.69
N LEU A 19 32.96 -17.61 3.57
CA LEU A 19 32.39 -17.86 2.23
C LEU A 19 33.36 -17.27 1.18
N ASP A 20 34.03 -18.15 0.44
CA ASP A 20 34.88 -17.81 -0.70
C ASP A 20 34.05 -17.17 -1.84
N VAL A 21 34.47 -15.99 -2.28
CA VAL A 21 33.96 -15.30 -3.48
C VAL A 21 35.18 -14.91 -4.33
N PRO A 22 35.21 -15.18 -5.65
CA PRO A 22 36.34 -14.81 -6.50
C PRO A 22 36.49 -13.30 -6.59
N GLN A 23 37.72 -12.80 -6.41
CA GLN A 23 38.07 -11.40 -6.55
C GLN A 23 38.12 -10.99 -8.03
N THR A 24 37.49 -9.86 -8.37
CA THR A 24 37.77 -9.06 -9.59
C THR A 24 38.16 -7.62 -9.19
N PRO A 25 38.97 -6.91 -10.00
CA PRO A 25 39.95 -5.95 -9.49
C PRO A 25 39.36 -4.56 -9.19
N ARG A 26 39.87 -3.97 -8.10
CA ARG A 26 39.56 -2.62 -7.61
C ARG A 26 40.11 -1.54 -8.55
N GLY A 27 39.25 -0.64 -8.99
CA GLY A 27 39.64 0.69 -9.47
C GLY A 27 39.95 1.62 -8.28
N LEU A 28 41.13 2.26 -8.32
CA LEU A 28 41.65 3.18 -7.30
C LEU A 28 40.88 4.53 -7.30
N PRO A 29 40.62 5.16 -6.14
CA PRO A 29 40.20 6.56 -6.09
C PRO A 29 41.42 7.48 -6.15
N ARG A 30 41.38 8.51 -7.02
CA ARG A 30 42.41 9.55 -7.10
C ARG A 30 42.32 10.50 -5.91
N VAL A 31 43.44 10.64 -5.22
CA VAL A 31 43.73 11.65 -4.19
C VAL A 31 44.00 13.00 -4.86
N MET A 32 43.48 14.09 -4.28
CA MET A 32 44.08 15.42 -4.41
C MET A 32 44.30 16.02 -3.01
N THR A 33 45.58 16.14 -2.66
CA THR A 33 46.22 17.00 -1.66
C THR A 33 46.30 18.44 -2.22
N LEU A 34 46.11 19.56 -1.50
CA LEU A 34 46.89 20.15 -0.38
C LEU A 34 46.27 21.57 -0.04
N PRO A 35 46.79 22.42 0.89
CA PRO A 35 46.06 22.95 2.05
C PRO A 35 45.79 24.49 2.05
N GLY A 36 44.94 24.98 2.96
CA GLY A 36 44.84 26.43 3.18
C GLY A 36 43.84 26.88 4.26
N ILE A 37 44.38 27.20 5.44
CA ILE A 37 44.09 28.31 6.36
C ILE A 37 42.62 28.79 6.53
N ILE A 38 42.18 28.74 7.78
CA ILE A 38 40.93 29.31 8.32
C ILE A 38 41.02 30.85 8.36
N SER A 39 39.97 31.54 7.91
CA SER A 39 39.61 32.88 8.41
C SER A 39 38.11 33.13 8.28
N ASP A 40 37.47 33.38 9.43
CA ASP A 40 36.11 33.91 9.55
C ASP A 40 36.02 35.35 9.03
N SER A 41 34.96 35.70 8.28
CA SER A 41 34.26 36.99 8.38
C SER A 41 33.02 37.06 7.48
N ASN A 42 32.04 37.82 7.96
CA ASN A 42 30.63 37.89 7.55
C ASN A 42 30.35 38.73 6.28
N LEU A 43 29.11 38.55 5.77
CA LEU A 43 28.20 39.48 5.06
C LEU A 43 28.06 39.45 3.52
N SER A 44 26.79 39.22 3.15
CA SER A 44 25.96 39.81 2.08
C SER A 44 26.13 39.45 0.59
N SER A 45 25.00 38.93 0.07
CA SER A 45 24.31 39.20 -1.21
C SER A 45 24.97 38.88 -2.56
N ASP A 46 24.23 38.02 -3.28
CA ASP A 46 23.80 38.15 -4.68
C ASP A 46 24.64 37.56 -5.84
N VAL A 47 23.86 36.86 -6.68
CA VAL A 47 23.97 36.51 -8.11
C VAL A 47 24.90 35.36 -8.56
N ASP A 48 24.21 34.36 -9.14
CA ASP A 48 24.61 33.33 -10.10
C ASP A 48 26.09 33.12 -10.43
N SER A 49 26.51 31.86 -10.26
CA SER A 49 27.37 31.23 -11.25
C SER A 49 26.89 29.82 -11.55
N ASP A 50 26.40 29.65 -12.79
CA ASP A 50 26.19 28.39 -13.49
C ASP A 50 27.43 27.50 -13.37
N SER A 51 27.39 26.58 -12.41
CA SER A 51 28.17 25.36 -12.50
C SER A 51 27.33 24.37 -13.30
N LYS A 52 27.78 24.07 -14.52
CA LYS A 52 27.22 23.05 -15.41
C LYS A 52 27.03 21.75 -14.63
N SER A 53 25.82 21.54 -14.12
CA SER A 53 25.38 20.23 -13.67
C SER A 53 25.45 19.33 -14.90
N SER A 54 26.21 18.24 -14.82
CA SER A 54 26.09 17.14 -15.76
C SER A 54 24.61 16.81 -15.85
N PHE A 55 24.02 16.83 -17.05
CA PHE A 55 22.65 16.37 -17.29
C PHE A 55 22.50 14.97 -16.69
N CYS A 56 21.97 14.88 -15.46
CA CYS A 56 21.63 13.62 -14.84
C CYS A 56 20.30 13.24 -15.47
N CYS A 57 20.36 12.38 -16.49
CA CYS A 57 19.17 11.73 -17.02
C CYS A 57 18.52 10.96 -15.86
N GLU A 58 17.41 11.48 -15.33
CA GLU A 58 16.67 10.78 -14.28
C GLU A 58 16.20 9.44 -14.86
N ARG A 59 16.51 8.36 -14.14
CA ARG A 59 16.19 7.01 -14.59
C ARG A 59 15.19 6.36 -13.64
N ILE A 60 14.14 5.82 -14.23
CA ILE A 60 13.02 5.19 -13.51
C ILE A 60 12.93 3.72 -13.94
N ILE A 61 12.94 2.83 -12.96
CA ILE A 61 12.75 1.40 -13.15
C ILE A 61 11.31 1.04 -12.76
N ILE A 62 10.51 0.68 -13.74
CA ILE A 62 9.13 0.24 -13.58
C ILE A 62 9.12 -1.29 -13.46
N VAL A 63 8.64 -1.81 -12.33
CA VAL A 63 8.64 -3.24 -12.03
C VAL A 63 7.21 -3.74 -11.92
N ALA A 64 6.85 -4.73 -12.73
CA ALA A 64 5.54 -5.36 -12.68
C ALA A 64 5.62 -6.84 -13.04
N ASN A 65 4.57 -7.61 -12.73
CA ASN A 65 4.54 -9.04 -13.04
C ASN A 65 4.79 -9.34 -14.53
N MET A 66 4.28 -8.50 -15.44
CA MET A 66 4.38 -8.69 -16.88
C MET A 66 4.99 -7.47 -17.56
N LEU A 67 5.89 -7.70 -18.51
CA LEU A 67 6.43 -6.64 -19.37
C LEU A 67 5.34 -6.07 -20.29
N PRO A 68 5.44 -4.79 -20.69
CA PRO A 68 4.54 -4.16 -21.66
C PRO A 68 4.85 -4.61 -23.10
N LEU A 69 4.95 -5.92 -23.33
CA LEU A 69 5.34 -6.51 -24.61
C LEU A 69 4.37 -7.62 -25.04
N HIS A 70 4.21 -7.73 -26.35
CA HIS A 70 3.76 -8.95 -27.01
C HIS A 70 4.97 -9.70 -27.54
N ALA A 71 4.99 -11.00 -27.34
CA ALA A 71 6.01 -11.91 -27.85
C ALA A 71 5.34 -13.00 -28.68
N LYS A 72 5.87 -13.26 -29.88
CA LYS A 72 5.41 -14.33 -30.76
C LYS A 72 6.62 -15.04 -31.37
N LYS A 73 6.62 -16.37 -31.38
CA LYS A 73 7.61 -17.16 -32.11
C LYS A 73 7.17 -17.30 -33.55
N ASP A 74 8.04 -16.96 -34.50
CA ASP A 74 7.78 -17.12 -35.92
C ASP A 74 7.98 -18.58 -36.33
N ASN A 75 6.91 -19.26 -36.73
CA ASN A 75 6.94 -20.68 -37.10
C ASN A 75 7.86 -20.97 -38.30
N GLY A 76 8.14 -20.00 -39.17
CA GLY A 76 9.00 -20.19 -40.34
C GLY A 76 10.49 -20.03 -40.04
N THR A 77 10.87 -19.07 -39.20
CA THR A 77 12.27 -18.75 -38.90
C THR A 77 12.74 -19.25 -37.53
N SER A 78 11.82 -19.75 -36.70
CA SER A 78 12.01 -20.08 -35.29
C SER A 78 12.53 -18.90 -34.43
N LYS A 79 12.52 -17.67 -34.95
CA LYS A 79 12.95 -16.47 -34.23
C LYS A 79 11.79 -15.80 -33.49
N TRP A 80 12.12 -15.16 -32.38
CA TRP A 80 11.17 -14.36 -31.61
C TRP A 80 10.94 -12.98 -32.25
N ARG A 81 9.68 -12.56 -32.31
CA ARG A 81 9.26 -11.20 -32.65
C ARG A 81 8.61 -10.55 -31.43
N PHE A 82 9.05 -9.34 -31.13
CA PHE A 82 8.57 -8.54 -30.02
C PHE A 82 7.96 -7.24 -30.53
N SER A 83 6.90 -6.79 -29.86
CA SER A 83 6.30 -5.47 -30.10
C SER A 83 5.76 -4.91 -28.79
N LEU A 84 5.77 -3.59 -28.65
CA LEU A 84 5.19 -2.92 -27.49
C LEU A 84 3.68 -3.18 -27.38
N ASP A 85 3.21 -3.43 -26.16
CA ASP A 85 1.79 -3.54 -25.84
C ASP A 85 1.25 -2.14 -25.57
N GLU A 86 0.73 -1.49 -26.61
CA GLU A 86 0.22 -0.12 -26.52
C GLU A 86 -1.01 0.05 -25.59
N ASP A 87 -1.66 -1.05 -25.18
CA ASP A 87 -2.74 -1.01 -24.17
C ASP A 87 -2.22 -1.11 -22.74
N SER A 88 -0.93 -1.42 -22.57
CA SER A 88 -0.32 -1.54 -21.26
C SER A 88 -0.27 -0.19 -20.56
N LEU A 89 -0.92 -0.12 -19.40
CA LEU A 89 -0.83 1.04 -18.50
C LEU A 89 0.63 1.40 -18.18
N LEU A 90 1.50 0.39 -18.06
CA LEU A 90 2.91 0.57 -17.74
C LEU A 90 3.70 1.21 -18.88
N LEU A 91 3.25 1.02 -20.12
CA LEU A 91 3.84 1.75 -21.24
C LEU A 91 3.34 3.19 -21.27
N GLN A 92 2.02 3.37 -21.10
CA GLN A 92 1.36 4.67 -21.19
C GLN A 92 1.79 5.66 -20.10
N LEU A 93 2.19 5.19 -18.92
CA LEU A 93 2.68 6.06 -17.85
C LEU A 93 3.98 6.80 -18.22
N LYS A 94 4.72 6.32 -19.22
CA LYS A 94 5.95 6.97 -19.69
C LYS A 94 5.68 8.40 -20.17
N ASP A 95 4.50 8.63 -20.75
CA ASP A 95 4.07 9.92 -21.28
C ASP A 95 3.82 10.95 -20.16
N GLY A 96 3.81 10.51 -18.90
CA GLY A 96 3.88 11.40 -17.74
C GLY A 96 5.26 11.98 -17.50
N PHE A 97 6.34 11.29 -17.87
CA PHE A 97 7.68 11.73 -17.50
C PHE A 97 8.26 12.73 -18.52
N PRO A 98 9.25 13.55 -18.11
CA PRO A 98 10.03 14.33 -19.05
C PRO A 98 10.58 13.45 -20.19
N PRO A 99 10.65 13.95 -21.45
CA PRO A 99 11.16 13.17 -22.58
C PRO A 99 12.59 12.65 -22.39
N GLU A 100 13.38 13.36 -21.58
CA GLU A 100 14.76 13.04 -21.22
C GLU A 100 14.87 11.86 -20.23
N THR A 101 13.79 11.47 -19.55
CA THR A 101 13.78 10.42 -18.53
C THR A 101 13.92 9.04 -19.16
N GLU A 102 14.97 8.30 -18.78
CA GLU A 102 15.13 6.91 -19.20
C GLU A 102 14.23 6.00 -18.36
N VAL A 103 13.37 5.22 -19.02
CA VAL A 103 12.48 4.27 -18.36
C VAL A 103 12.89 2.85 -18.72
N ILE A 104 13.19 2.05 -17.69
CA ILE A 104 13.51 0.62 -17.82
C ILE A 104 12.36 -0.19 -17.23
N TYR A 105 11.92 -1.22 -17.95
CA TYR A 105 10.83 -2.10 -17.52
C TYR A 105 11.38 -3.45 -17.06
N VAL A 106 11.00 -3.91 -15.87
CA VAL A 106 11.35 -5.24 -15.36
C VAL A 106 10.08 -6.07 -15.18
N GLY A 107 10.04 -7.27 -15.77
CA GLY A 107 8.81 -8.06 -15.85
C GLY A 107 9.01 -9.45 -16.47
N SER A 108 8.05 -10.36 -16.30
CA SER A 108 8.02 -11.61 -17.08
C SER A 108 7.36 -11.40 -18.45
N LEU A 109 7.66 -12.29 -19.40
CA LEU A 109 6.95 -12.34 -20.68
C LEU A 109 5.68 -13.18 -20.55
N LYS A 110 4.68 -12.91 -21.40
CA LYS A 110 3.43 -13.70 -21.49
C LYS A 110 3.61 -15.07 -22.17
N VAL A 111 4.86 -15.44 -22.48
CA VAL A 111 5.26 -16.67 -23.19
C VAL A 111 6.46 -17.28 -22.47
N GLU A 112 6.61 -18.59 -22.59
CA GLU A 112 7.77 -19.31 -22.07
C GLU A 112 8.93 -19.25 -23.08
N ILE A 113 10.13 -18.94 -22.57
CA ILE A 113 11.37 -18.89 -23.34
C ILE A 113 12.31 -19.98 -22.83
N GLU A 114 12.76 -20.84 -23.73
CA GLU A 114 13.67 -21.94 -23.43
C GLU A 114 15.00 -21.42 -22.88
N ALA A 115 15.59 -22.14 -21.92
CA ALA A 115 16.77 -21.67 -21.18
C ALA A 115 17.97 -21.30 -22.09
N TYR A 116 18.14 -21.98 -23.22
CA TYR A 116 19.22 -21.71 -24.16
C TYR A 116 18.99 -20.43 -25.01
N GLU A 117 17.75 -19.92 -25.11
CA GLU A 117 17.39 -18.69 -25.84
C GLU A 117 17.34 -17.47 -24.89
N GLN A 118 17.34 -17.67 -23.57
CA GLN A 118 17.05 -16.61 -22.59
C GLN A 118 18.03 -15.45 -22.62
N GLU A 119 19.33 -15.72 -22.76
CA GLU A 119 20.36 -14.67 -22.77
C GLU A 119 20.25 -13.78 -24.01
N GLU A 120 20.10 -14.38 -25.20
CA GLU A 120 19.91 -13.66 -26.46
C GLU A 120 18.63 -12.81 -26.41
N VAL A 121 17.54 -13.38 -25.90
CA VAL A 121 16.27 -12.67 -25.75
C VAL A 121 16.42 -11.52 -24.74
N ALA A 122 17.08 -11.73 -23.60
CA ALA A 122 17.27 -10.69 -22.59
C ALA A 122 18.07 -9.50 -23.13
N GLN A 123 19.20 -9.76 -23.80
CA GLN A 123 20.02 -8.71 -24.38
C GLN A 123 19.23 -7.92 -25.43
N ARG A 124 18.51 -8.61 -26.32
CA ARG A 124 17.70 -7.97 -27.34
C ARG A 124 16.57 -7.11 -26.77
N LEU A 125 15.89 -7.58 -25.72
CA LEU A 125 14.83 -6.83 -25.06
C LEU A 125 15.35 -5.59 -24.35
N LEU A 126 16.56 -5.64 -23.78
CA LEU A 126 17.19 -4.49 -23.16
C LEU A 126 17.58 -3.44 -24.20
N ASP A 127 18.21 -3.85 -25.29
CA ASP A 127 18.72 -2.94 -26.33
C ASP A 127 17.59 -2.29 -27.15
N GLU A 128 16.61 -3.09 -27.60
CA GLU A 128 15.55 -2.61 -28.49
C GLU A 128 14.36 -1.98 -27.72
N PHE A 129 14.05 -2.46 -26.50
CA PHE A 129 12.82 -2.11 -25.79
C PHE A 129 13.03 -1.58 -24.37
N LYS A 130 14.28 -1.50 -23.87
CA LYS A 130 14.59 -1.14 -22.47
C LYS A 130 13.85 -2.03 -21.47
N CYS A 131 13.70 -3.30 -21.82
CA CYS A 131 12.98 -4.30 -21.02
C CYS A 131 13.95 -5.36 -20.50
N VAL A 132 13.90 -5.63 -19.20
CA VAL A 132 14.67 -6.68 -18.52
C VAL A 132 13.70 -7.83 -18.19
N PRO A 133 13.79 -8.97 -18.88
CA PRO A 133 12.90 -10.09 -18.62
C PRO A 133 13.28 -10.85 -17.34
N THR A 134 12.28 -11.13 -16.51
CA THR A 134 12.39 -12.07 -15.40
C THR A 134 11.86 -13.44 -15.84
N PHE A 135 12.77 -14.34 -16.22
CA PHE A 135 12.42 -15.73 -16.53
C PHE A 135 12.19 -16.52 -15.24
N LEU A 136 10.93 -16.86 -14.97
CA LEU A 136 10.55 -17.71 -13.85
C LEU A 136 10.53 -19.18 -14.30
N PRO A 137 11.14 -20.11 -13.54
CA PRO A 137 10.97 -21.54 -13.80
C PRO A 137 9.48 -21.92 -13.82
N HIS A 138 9.07 -22.80 -14.73
CA HIS A 138 7.66 -23.15 -14.95
C HIS A 138 6.91 -23.54 -13.66
N ASP A 139 7.50 -24.38 -12.79
CA ASP A 139 6.89 -24.76 -11.51
C ASP A 139 6.71 -23.58 -10.55
N ILE A 140 7.71 -22.69 -10.47
CA ILE A 140 7.65 -21.47 -9.67
C ILE A 140 6.58 -20.54 -10.23
N HIS A 141 6.57 -20.27 -11.54
CA HIS A 141 5.58 -19.41 -12.19
C HIS A 141 4.15 -19.91 -11.92
N LYS A 142 3.90 -21.21 -12.07
CA LYS A 142 2.59 -21.81 -11.83
C LYS A 142 2.13 -21.62 -10.38
N LYS A 143 2.99 -21.95 -9.40
CA LYS A 143 2.67 -21.84 -7.97
C LYS A 143 2.57 -20.38 -7.51
N PHE A 144 3.41 -19.50 -8.04
CA PHE A 144 3.40 -18.07 -7.75
C PHE A 144 2.16 -17.38 -8.32
N TYR A 145 1.94 -17.47 -9.63
CA TYR A 145 0.92 -16.71 -10.33
C TYR A 145 -0.46 -17.35 -10.18
N TYR A 146 -0.62 -18.58 -10.68
CA TYR A 146 -1.93 -19.25 -10.61
C TYR A 146 -2.26 -19.70 -9.20
N GLY A 147 -1.28 -20.18 -8.44
CA GLY A 147 -1.46 -20.56 -7.04
C GLY A 147 -1.65 -19.36 -6.11
N PHE A 148 -0.56 -18.76 -5.64
CA PHE A 148 -0.62 -17.74 -4.59
C PHE A 148 -1.36 -16.46 -5.02
N CYS A 149 -1.00 -15.89 -6.18
CA CYS A 149 -1.59 -14.62 -6.63
C CYS A 149 -3.08 -14.77 -6.99
N LYS A 150 -3.46 -15.78 -7.78
CA LYS A 150 -4.84 -15.93 -8.29
C LYS A 150 -5.77 -16.75 -7.42
N GLN A 151 -5.29 -17.74 -6.66
CA GLN A 151 -6.15 -18.54 -5.78
C GLN A 151 -6.19 -18.03 -4.33
N GLN A 152 -5.18 -17.28 -3.86
CA GLN A 152 -5.17 -16.77 -2.48
C GLN A 152 -5.33 -15.24 -2.42
N LEU A 153 -4.41 -14.46 -3.00
CA LEU A 153 -4.43 -13.00 -2.87
C LEU A 153 -5.61 -12.35 -3.57
N TRP A 154 -5.88 -12.71 -4.82
CA TRP A 154 -6.94 -12.10 -5.63
C TRP A 154 -8.33 -12.27 -4.99
N PRO A 155 -8.79 -13.48 -4.61
CA PRO A 155 -10.05 -13.66 -3.90
C PRO A 155 -10.11 -12.90 -2.58
N LEU A 156 -9.06 -12.98 -1.77
CA LEU A 156 -8.99 -12.31 -0.47
C LEU A 156 -9.13 -10.80 -0.60
N PHE A 157 -8.42 -10.18 -1.55
CA PHE A 157 -8.46 -8.73 -1.77
C PHE A 157 -9.81 -8.28 -2.34
N HIS A 158 -10.58 -9.20 -2.91
CA HIS A 158 -11.95 -8.99 -3.40
C HIS A 158 -13.02 -9.54 -2.45
N TYR A 159 -12.67 -9.74 -1.17
CA TYR A 159 -13.60 -10.11 -0.08
C TYR A 159 -14.22 -11.51 -0.23
N LEU A 160 -13.61 -12.40 -1.01
CA LEU A 160 -13.99 -13.81 -1.07
C LEU A 160 -13.10 -14.62 -0.11
N LEU A 161 -13.70 -15.10 0.97
CA LEU A 161 -13.05 -15.99 1.93
C LEU A 161 -13.24 -17.47 1.51
N PRO A 162 -12.23 -18.33 1.67
CA PRO A 162 -12.34 -19.76 1.41
C PRO A 162 -13.11 -20.45 2.54
N MET A 163 -14.43 -20.25 2.59
CA MET A 163 -15.31 -20.77 3.65
C MET A 163 -15.65 -22.26 3.46
N CYS A 164 -15.54 -22.78 2.24
CA CYS A 164 -15.79 -24.17 1.89
C CYS A 164 -14.74 -24.65 0.88
N SER A 165 -14.51 -25.96 0.81
CA SER A 165 -13.58 -26.58 -0.15
C SER A 165 -13.92 -26.30 -1.61
N ASP A 166 -15.15 -25.83 -1.88
CA ASP A 166 -15.59 -25.43 -3.21
C ASP A 166 -15.27 -23.97 -3.56
N HIS A 167 -14.94 -23.11 -2.58
CA HIS A 167 -14.70 -21.67 -2.76
C HIS A 167 -13.26 -21.25 -2.41
N GLY A 168 -12.30 -22.17 -2.51
CA GLY A 168 -10.88 -21.89 -2.38
C GLY A 168 -10.12 -22.92 -1.55
N ASP A 169 -8.88 -23.19 -1.93
CA ASP A 169 -7.99 -24.08 -1.20
C ASP A 169 -7.53 -23.44 0.12
N ARG A 170 -7.28 -24.27 1.13
CA ARG A 170 -6.64 -23.83 2.38
C ARG A 170 -5.28 -23.19 2.08
N PHE A 171 -4.81 -22.34 3.00
CA PHE A 171 -3.49 -21.73 2.87
C PHE A 171 -2.40 -22.79 2.67
N ASP A 172 -1.74 -22.73 1.52
CA ASP A 172 -0.61 -23.58 1.18
C ASP A 172 0.71 -22.80 1.33
N ARG A 173 1.57 -23.30 2.23
CA ARG A 173 2.88 -22.73 2.51
C ARG A 173 3.85 -22.87 1.33
N GLN A 174 3.70 -23.87 0.47
CA GLN A 174 4.52 -24.04 -0.72
C GLN A 174 4.23 -22.94 -1.75
N LEU A 175 2.96 -22.54 -1.89
CA LEU A 175 2.57 -21.41 -2.73
C LEU A 175 3.18 -20.10 -2.22
N TRP A 176 3.17 -19.89 -0.91
CA TRP A 176 3.87 -18.75 -0.30
C TRP A 176 5.39 -18.78 -0.57
N GLN A 177 6.05 -19.93 -0.44
CA GLN A 177 7.47 -20.06 -0.76
C GLN A 177 7.76 -19.74 -2.23
N ALA A 178 6.91 -20.19 -3.15
CA ALA A 178 7.01 -19.85 -4.57
C ALA A 178 6.82 -18.35 -4.80
N TYR A 179 5.90 -17.70 -4.10
CA TYR A 179 5.69 -16.24 -4.15
C TYR A 179 6.94 -15.46 -3.70
N VAL A 180 7.52 -15.85 -2.58
CA VAL A 180 8.75 -15.26 -2.06
C VAL A 180 9.94 -15.52 -3.01
N CYS A 181 10.03 -16.73 -3.57
CA CYS A 181 11.06 -17.09 -4.55
C CYS A 181 10.95 -16.27 -5.84
N ALA A 182 9.75 -16.11 -6.39
CA ALA A 182 9.51 -15.26 -7.56
C ALA A 182 9.91 -13.80 -7.27
N ASN A 183 9.45 -13.23 -6.15
CA ASN A 183 9.81 -11.86 -5.75
C ASN A 183 11.33 -11.67 -5.60
N LYS A 184 12.04 -12.69 -5.11
CA LYS A 184 13.51 -12.68 -5.05
C LYS A 184 14.13 -12.68 -6.45
N LEU A 185 13.67 -13.53 -7.37
CA LEU A 185 14.16 -13.56 -8.76
C LEU A 185 13.95 -12.22 -9.48
N PHE A 186 12.81 -11.57 -9.23
CA PHE A 186 12.58 -10.20 -9.71
C PHE A 186 13.58 -9.21 -9.10
N ALA A 187 13.83 -9.28 -7.79
CA ALA A 187 14.82 -8.42 -7.13
C ALA A 187 16.23 -8.63 -7.71
N ASP A 188 16.62 -9.87 -7.97
CA ASP A 188 17.92 -10.20 -8.57
C ASP A 188 18.07 -9.53 -9.96
N ARG A 189 17.03 -9.55 -10.80
CA ARG A 189 17.04 -8.85 -12.11
C ARG A 189 17.09 -7.34 -12.01
N ILE A 190 16.45 -6.75 -11.01
CA ILE A 190 16.56 -5.30 -10.77
C ILE A 190 17.98 -4.94 -10.36
N MET A 191 18.64 -5.77 -9.54
CA MET A 191 20.01 -5.54 -9.07
C MET A 191 21.05 -5.55 -10.20
N GLU A 192 20.76 -6.18 -11.34
CA GLU A 192 21.63 -6.21 -12.52
C GLU A 192 21.70 -4.84 -13.23
N VAL A 193 20.65 -4.01 -13.11
CA VAL A 193 20.52 -2.76 -13.90
C VAL A 193 20.45 -1.49 -13.06
N VAL A 194 20.10 -1.59 -11.78
CA VAL A 194 19.88 -0.43 -10.90
C VAL A 194 21.17 0.30 -10.51
N ASN A 195 21.13 1.62 -10.58
CA ASN A 195 22.03 2.51 -9.86
C ASN A 195 21.34 2.94 -8.55
N PRO A 196 21.74 2.40 -7.39
CA PRO A 196 20.98 2.54 -6.15
C PRO A 196 21.00 3.95 -5.54
N GLU A 197 21.91 4.83 -5.98
CA GLU A 197 22.00 6.21 -5.48
C GLU A 197 21.05 7.14 -6.26
N ASP A 198 20.90 6.91 -7.55
CA ASP A 198 20.21 7.84 -8.45
C ASP A 198 18.82 7.36 -8.85
N ASP A 199 18.64 6.07 -9.13
CA ASP A 199 17.42 5.54 -9.73
C ASP A 199 16.22 5.52 -8.79
N PHE A 200 15.04 5.75 -9.36
CA PHE A 200 13.76 5.47 -8.72
C PHE A 200 13.23 4.11 -9.17
N ILE A 201 12.82 3.28 -8.22
CA ILE A 201 12.16 2.01 -8.53
C ILE A 201 10.70 2.11 -8.15
N TRP A 202 9.83 1.87 -9.11
CA TRP A 202 8.39 1.87 -8.92
C TRP A 202 7.82 0.47 -9.15
N VAL A 203 7.41 -0.17 -8.06
CA VAL A 203 6.88 -1.54 -8.02
C VAL A 203 5.36 -1.52 -8.12
N HIS A 204 4.79 -2.37 -8.96
CA HIS A 204 3.36 -2.43 -9.22
C HIS A 204 2.72 -3.75 -8.78
N ASP A 205 1.62 -3.58 -8.06
CA ASP A 205 0.56 -4.55 -7.79
C ASP A 205 0.87 -5.70 -6.82
N TYR A 206 -0.18 -6.44 -6.44
CA TYR A 206 -0.15 -7.48 -5.40
C TYR A 206 0.80 -8.65 -5.69
N HIS A 207 1.28 -8.79 -6.92
CA HIS A 207 2.23 -9.83 -7.31
C HIS A 207 3.61 -9.65 -6.63
N LEU A 208 3.97 -8.40 -6.30
CA LEU A 208 5.34 -8.03 -5.91
C LEU A 208 5.42 -7.32 -4.54
N MET A 209 4.55 -7.64 -3.59
CA MET A 209 4.42 -6.90 -2.32
C MET A 209 5.61 -7.10 -1.36
N VAL A 210 6.37 -8.19 -1.48
CA VAL A 210 7.56 -8.45 -0.64
C VAL A 210 8.87 -8.08 -1.33
N LEU A 211 8.82 -7.71 -2.62
CA LEU A 211 9.97 -7.26 -3.39
C LEU A 211 10.74 -6.09 -2.75
N PRO A 212 10.08 -5.06 -2.16
CA PRO A 212 10.80 -3.95 -1.53
C PRO A 212 11.77 -4.39 -0.43
N THR A 213 11.46 -5.46 0.32
CA THR A 213 12.36 -6.01 1.35
C THR A 213 13.67 -6.52 0.77
N PHE A 214 13.64 -7.20 -0.38
CA PHE A 214 14.86 -7.73 -1.00
C PHE A 214 15.77 -6.61 -1.49
N LEU A 215 15.19 -5.57 -2.11
CA LEU A 215 15.94 -4.41 -2.57
C LEU A 215 16.57 -3.64 -1.41
N ARG A 216 15.80 -3.37 -0.35
CA ARG A 216 16.31 -2.66 0.84
C ARG A 216 17.38 -3.42 1.60
N LYS A 217 17.29 -4.75 1.62
CA LYS A 217 18.33 -5.59 2.23
C LYS A 217 19.68 -5.42 1.55
N ARG A 218 19.69 -5.16 0.24
CA ARG A 218 20.92 -4.89 -0.52
C ARG A 218 21.32 -3.43 -0.45
N TYR A 219 20.36 -2.53 -0.60
CA TYR A 219 20.55 -1.08 -0.69
C TYR A 219 19.60 -0.37 0.28
N ASN A 220 20.06 -0.06 1.50
CA ASN A 220 19.22 0.50 2.56
C ASN A 220 18.55 1.85 2.20
N ARG A 221 19.10 2.58 1.21
CA ARG A 221 18.69 3.94 0.80
C ARG A 221 18.06 4.01 -0.59
N VAL A 222 17.85 2.87 -1.25
CA VAL A 222 17.21 2.84 -2.58
C VAL A 222 15.84 3.52 -2.53
N LYS A 223 15.54 4.32 -3.56
CA LYS A 223 14.32 5.12 -3.68
C LYS A 223 13.18 4.23 -4.17
N LEU A 224 12.23 3.89 -3.29
CA LEU A 224 11.23 2.85 -3.57
C LEU A 224 9.79 3.38 -3.50
N GLY A 225 9.09 3.32 -4.63
CA GLY A 225 7.64 3.47 -4.71
C GLY A 225 6.96 2.13 -4.88
N PHE A 226 5.78 1.96 -4.28
CA PHE A 226 4.88 0.84 -4.53
C PHE A 226 3.48 1.36 -4.86
N PHE A 227 2.78 0.78 -5.84
CA PHE A 227 1.39 1.11 -6.12
C PHE A 227 0.53 -0.14 -6.25
N LEU A 228 -0.55 -0.23 -5.45
CA LEU A 228 -1.51 -1.34 -5.51
C LEU A 228 -2.67 -1.00 -6.45
N HIS A 229 -2.86 -1.83 -7.49
CA HIS A 229 -3.95 -1.64 -8.47
C HIS A 229 -5.23 -2.40 -8.08
N SER A 230 -5.10 -3.43 -7.26
CA SER A 230 -6.21 -4.15 -6.62
C SER A 230 -6.82 -3.35 -5.45
N PRO A 231 -8.05 -3.67 -4.99
CA PRO A 231 -8.51 -3.21 -3.67
C PRO A 231 -7.57 -3.71 -2.57
N PHE A 232 -7.57 -3.02 -1.43
CA PHE A 232 -6.99 -3.52 -0.18
C PHE A 232 -8.13 -3.83 0.80
N PRO A 233 -8.22 -5.07 1.33
CA PRO A 233 -9.36 -5.50 2.13
C PRO A 233 -9.30 -4.94 3.55
N SER A 234 -10.44 -4.90 4.23
CA SER A 234 -10.53 -4.50 5.64
C SER A 234 -9.66 -5.39 6.53
N SER A 235 -9.30 -4.89 7.72
CA SER A 235 -8.48 -5.63 8.69
C SER A 235 -9.08 -6.98 9.08
N GLU A 236 -10.41 -7.08 9.12
CA GLU A 236 -11.15 -8.32 9.40
C GLU A 236 -10.97 -9.39 8.33
N ILE A 237 -10.93 -9.00 7.06
CA ILE A 237 -10.67 -9.92 5.95
C ILE A 237 -9.17 -10.19 5.86
N TYR A 238 -8.35 -9.15 5.88
CA TYR A 238 -6.90 -9.26 5.74
C TYR A 238 -6.26 -10.14 6.82
N ARG A 239 -6.77 -10.10 8.07
CA ARG A 239 -6.23 -10.91 9.17
C ARG A 239 -6.39 -12.42 8.96
N THR A 240 -7.25 -12.86 8.06
CA THR A 240 -7.39 -14.28 7.73
C THR A 240 -6.15 -14.83 6.99
N LEU A 241 -5.34 -13.96 6.37
CA LEU A 241 -4.12 -14.35 5.68
C LEU A 241 -3.00 -14.73 6.67
N PRO A 242 -2.47 -15.97 6.64
CA PRO A 242 -1.45 -16.40 7.61
C PRO A 242 -0.11 -15.64 7.52
N VAL A 243 0.21 -15.07 6.36
CA VAL A 243 1.46 -14.32 6.08
C VAL A 243 1.25 -12.80 6.00
N ARG A 244 0.18 -12.31 6.65
CA ARG A 244 -0.22 -10.90 6.71
C ARG A 244 0.90 -9.98 7.18
N ASP A 245 1.62 -10.39 8.22
CA ASP A 245 2.71 -9.61 8.82
C ASP A 245 3.86 -9.41 7.84
N GLU A 246 4.28 -10.47 7.16
CA GLU A 246 5.37 -10.45 6.20
C GLU A 246 5.06 -9.56 5.00
N ILE A 247 3.81 -9.57 4.52
CA ILE A 247 3.38 -8.72 3.40
C ILE A 247 3.33 -7.25 3.82
N LEU A 248 2.75 -6.91 4.98
CA LEU A 248 2.74 -5.53 5.48
C LEU A 248 4.16 -5.00 5.68
N LYS A 249 5.03 -5.79 6.33
CA LYS A 249 6.46 -5.45 6.52
C LYS A 249 7.19 -5.33 5.17
N GLY A 250 6.80 -6.14 4.20
CA GLY A 250 7.21 -6.05 2.80
C GLY A 250 6.96 -4.67 2.21
N LEU A 251 5.70 -4.23 2.25
CA LEU A 251 5.27 -2.93 1.74
C LEU A 251 5.89 -1.75 2.50
N LEU A 252 6.03 -1.85 3.81
CA LEU A 252 6.66 -0.82 4.66
C LEU A 252 8.16 -0.63 4.41
N ASN A 253 8.77 -1.49 3.59
CA ASN A 253 10.11 -1.21 3.06
C ASN A 253 10.11 -0.20 1.90
N SER A 254 8.96 0.23 1.39
CA SER A 254 8.85 1.35 0.42
C SER A 254 8.94 2.72 1.11
N ASP A 255 9.19 3.79 0.35
CA ASP A 255 9.13 5.19 0.79
C ASP A 255 7.75 5.80 0.55
N LEU A 256 7.12 5.42 -0.57
CA LEU A 256 5.77 5.83 -0.95
C LEU A 256 4.93 4.60 -1.33
N ILE A 257 3.74 4.50 -0.75
CA ILE A 257 2.75 3.45 -1.08
C ILE A 257 1.49 4.12 -1.65
N GLY A 258 1.11 3.75 -2.86
CA GLY A 258 -0.04 4.28 -3.58
C GLY A 258 -1.25 3.35 -3.60
N PHE A 259 -2.44 3.93 -3.48
CA PHE A 259 -3.73 3.27 -3.64
C PHE A 259 -4.66 4.11 -4.51
N HIS A 260 -5.65 3.47 -5.14
CA HIS A 260 -6.63 4.18 -5.96
C HIS A 260 -7.61 5.05 -5.17
N THR A 261 -8.07 4.58 -4.01
CA THR A 261 -9.09 5.25 -3.19
C THR A 261 -8.63 5.43 -1.75
N PHE A 262 -9.26 6.37 -1.05
CA PHE A 262 -9.01 6.57 0.38
C PHE A 262 -9.42 5.33 1.19
N ASP A 263 -10.46 4.59 0.80
CA ASP A 263 -10.87 3.38 1.52
C ASP A 263 -9.79 2.30 1.51
N TYR A 264 -9.15 2.06 0.38
CA TYR A 264 -8.07 1.06 0.29
C TYR A 264 -6.87 1.49 1.14
N ALA A 265 -6.49 2.77 1.08
CA ALA A 265 -5.44 3.33 1.92
C ALA A 265 -5.78 3.22 3.42
N ARG A 266 -7.01 3.57 3.81
CA ARG A 266 -7.51 3.48 5.19
C ARG A 266 -7.49 2.05 5.71
N HIS A 267 -7.86 1.07 4.89
CA HIS A 267 -7.79 -0.34 5.27
C HIS A 267 -6.36 -0.81 5.48
N PHE A 268 -5.42 -0.41 4.61
CA PHE A 268 -3.99 -0.68 4.81
C PHE A 268 -3.47 -0.08 6.11
N LEU A 269 -3.80 1.20 6.38
CA LEU A 269 -3.42 1.90 7.60
C LEU A 269 -3.98 1.21 8.86
N SER A 270 -5.26 0.81 8.83
CA SER A 270 -5.90 0.06 9.91
C SER A 270 -5.21 -1.30 10.14
N CYS A 271 -4.78 -2.00 9.08
CA CYS A 271 -4.00 -3.23 9.22
C CYS A 271 -2.64 -2.97 9.86
N CYS A 272 -1.93 -1.91 9.46
CA CYS A 272 -0.67 -1.52 10.09
C CYS A 272 -0.84 -1.18 11.58
N GLY A 273 -1.89 -0.43 11.94
CA GLY A 273 -2.20 -0.12 13.35
C GLY A 273 -2.53 -1.38 14.16
N ARG A 274 -3.47 -2.20 13.69
CA ARG A 274 -3.98 -3.36 14.43
C ARG A 274 -2.99 -4.53 14.50
N MET A 275 -2.19 -4.77 13.45
CA MET A 275 -1.30 -5.94 13.38
C MET A 275 0.14 -5.62 13.79
N LEU A 276 0.59 -4.38 13.56
CA LEU A 276 1.97 -3.97 13.80
C LEU A 276 2.11 -2.90 14.88
N GLY A 277 1.01 -2.39 15.45
CA GLY A 277 1.02 -1.35 16.47
C GLY A 277 1.55 0.00 15.94
N LEU A 278 1.37 0.27 14.65
CA LEU A 278 1.90 1.47 14.00
C LEU A 278 0.85 2.59 13.95
N ASP A 279 1.22 3.74 14.49
CA ASP A 279 0.43 4.96 14.35
C ASP A 279 0.70 5.63 13.00
N TYR A 280 -0.34 6.23 12.42
CA TYR A 280 -0.24 7.09 11.26
C TYR A 280 -0.82 8.47 11.55
N GLY A 281 -0.36 9.47 10.80
CA GLY A 281 -0.88 10.82 10.94
C GLY A 281 -0.54 11.71 9.77
N SER A 282 -1.00 12.96 9.83
CA SER A 282 -0.63 13.98 8.86
C SER A 282 0.81 14.44 9.13
N LYS A 283 1.67 14.29 8.11
CA LYS A 283 3.05 14.78 8.07
C LYS A 283 3.13 15.82 6.95
N ARG A 284 3.00 17.10 7.30
CA ARG A 284 3.01 18.24 6.35
C ARG A 284 1.96 18.06 5.22
N GLY A 285 0.71 17.75 5.59
CA GLY A 285 -0.41 17.61 4.65
C GLY A 285 -0.48 16.26 3.91
N HIS A 286 0.45 15.33 4.18
CA HIS A 286 0.46 13.99 3.61
C HIS A 286 0.23 12.95 4.70
N ILE A 287 -0.39 11.82 4.37
CA ILE A 287 -0.52 10.72 5.33
C ILE A 287 0.81 9.98 5.41
N GLY A 288 1.33 9.75 6.61
CA GLY A 288 2.57 9.01 6.81
C GLY A 288 2.59 8.18 8.09
N LEU A 289 3.27 7.04 8.01
CA LEU A 289 3.58 6.14 9.13
C LEU A 289 5.03 6.34 9.57
N ASP A 290 5.30 6.36 10.87
CA ASP A 290 6.68 6.20 11.35
C ASP A 290 7.02 4.71 11.43
N TYR A 291 8.07 4.30 10.72
CA TYR A 291 8.54 2.92 10.69
C TYR A 291 10.04 2.91 10.93
N PHE A 292 10.44 2.69 12.18
CA PHE A 292 11.83 2.65 12.62
C PHE A 292 12.62 3.93 12.26
N GLY A 293 12.01 5.10 12.46
CA GLY A 293 12.61 6.42 12.20
C GLY A 293 12.59 6.84 10.73
N ARG A 294 12.01 6.01 9.85
CA ARG A 294 11.63 6.38 8.47
C ARG A 294 10.16 6.79 8.44
N THR A 295 9.84 7.74 7.57
CA THR A 295 8.45 8.04 7.24
C THR A 295 8.08 7.27 5.99
N VAL A 296 7.08 6.39 6.07
CA VAL A 296 6.47 5.75 4.90
C VAL A 296 5.23 6.54 4.53
N TYR A 297 5.25 7.20 3.37
CA TYR A 297 4.16 8.05 2.90
C TYR A 297 3.09 7.23 2.19
N ILE A 298 1.83 7.65 2.33
CA ILE A 298 0.68 7.05 1.65
C ILE A 298 0.11 8.05 0.65
N LYS A 299 0.01 7.63 -0.61
CA LYS A 299 -0.60 8.38 -1.70
C LYS A 299 -1.93 7.76 -2.10
N ILE A 300 -2.94 8.59 -2.26
CA ILE A 300 -4.22 8.19 -2.85
C ILE A 300 -4.34 8.89 -4.18
N LEU A 301 -4.37 8.11 -5.26
CA LEU A 301 -4.39 8.63 -6.61
C LEU A 301 -5.03 7.62 -7.56
N PRO A 302 -6.28 7.86 -8.03
CA PRO A 302 -6.90 7.00 -9.02
C PRO A 302 -6.13 7.09 -10.34
N VAL A 303 -5.92 5.95 -11.00
CA VAL A 303 -5.24 5.93 -12.30
C VAL A 303 -6.21 6.32 -13.41
N GLY A 304 -5.72 7.12 -14.37
CA GLY A 304 -6.47 7.55 -15.53
C GLY A 304 -6.26 6.67 -16.77
N ILE A 305 -6.73 7.17 -17.91
CA ILE A 305 -6.53 6.59 -19.24
C ILE A 305 -5.62 7.50 -20.08
N HIS A 306 -5.04 6.98 -21.15
CA HIS A 306 -4.34 7.81 -22.13
C HIS A 306 -5.32 8.40 -23.15
N MET A 307 -5.54 9.71 -23.12
CA MET A 307 -6.48 10.43 -23.99
C MET A 307 -6.10 10.30 -25.48
N GLY A 308 -4.89 10.76 -25.85
CA GLY A 308 -4.47 10.78 -27.26
C GLY A 308 -4.45 9.41 -27.97
N ARG A 309 -4.18 8.32 -27.25
CA ARG A 309 -4.26 6.97 -27.81
C ARG A 309 -5.70 6.57 -28.13
N LEU A 310 -6.65 6.86 -27.25
CA LEU A 310 -8.07 6.58 -27.53
C LEU A 310 -8.60 7.42 -28.67
N GLU A 311 -8.24 8.70 -28.71
CA GLU A 311 -8.56 9.62 -29.81
C GLU A 311 -7.98 9.10 -31.14
N SER A 312 -6.72 8.65 -31.15
CA SER A 312 -6.10 8.08 -32.35
C SER A 312 -6.83 6.83 -32.86
N VAL A 313 -7.41 6.02 -31.97
CA VAL A 313 -8.19 4.83 -32.35
C VAL A 313 -9.58 5.25 -32.83
N LEU A 314 -10.19 6.28 -32.24
CA LEU A 314 -11.48 6.84 -32.70
C LEU A 314 -11.40 7.32 -34.15
N ASP A 315 -10.28 7.92 -34.54
CA ASP A 315 -10.05 8.47 -35.89
C ASP A 315 -9.69 7.42 -36.95
N LEU A 316 -9.57 6.14 -36.60
CA LEU A 316 -9.24 5.10 -37.57
C LEU A 316 -10.41 4.82 -38.53
N PRO A 317 -10.13 4.58 -39.83
CA PRO A 317 -11.15 4.15 -40.78
C PRO A 317 -11.91 2.88 -40.42
N SER A 318 -11.21 1.92 -39.84
CA SER A 318 -11.83 0.71 -39.32
C SER A 318 -12.81 1.00 -38.20
N THR A 319 -12.56 2.00 -37.34
CA THR A 319 -13.45 2.38 -36.25
C THR A 319 -14.73 3.01 -36.77
N PHE A 320 -14.66 4.06 -37.61
CA PHE A 320 -15.88 4.70 -38.10
C PHE A 320 -16.73 3.78 -38.98
N ASN A 321 -16.10 2.90 -39.78
CA ASN A 321 -16.83 1.88 -40.55
C ASN A 321 -17.55 0.93 -39.60
N LYS A 322 -16.88 0.51 -38.52
CA LYS A 322 -17.50 -0.36 -37.52
C LYS A 322 -18.64 0.31 -36.77
N VAL A 323 -18.54 1.61 -36.46
CA VAL A 323 -19.65 2.37 -35.86
C VAL A 323 -20.86 2.41 -36.81
N LYS A 324 -20.64 2.61 -38.12
CA LYS A 324 -21.72 2.56 -39.13
C LYS A 324 -22.38 1.18 -39.18
N GLU A 325 -21.59 0.10 -39.19
CA GLU A 325 -22.11 -1.27 -39.12
C GLU A 325 -22.97 -1.49 -37.87
N ILE A 326 -22.49 -1.06 -36.70
CA ILE A 326 -23.22 -1.20 -35.44
C ILE A 326 -24.54 -0.40 -35.48
N ARG A 327 -24.51 0.84 -35.97
CA ARG A 327 -25.73 1.67 -36.09
C ARG A 327 -26.75 1.06 -37.04
N GLU A 328 -26.33 0.46 -38.15
CA GLU A 328 -27.24 -0.21 -39.07
C GLU A 328 -27.78 -1.52 -38.47
N GLN A 329 -26.90 -2.32 -37.85
CA GLN A 329 -27.29 -3.57 -37.18
C GLN A 329 -28.34 -3.34 -36.09
N PHE A 330 -28.21 -2.25 -35.33
CA PHE A 330 -29.09 -1.91 -34.21
C PHE A 330 -30.00 -0.73 -34.51
N LYS A 331 -30.36 -0.56 -35.79
CA LYS A 331 -31.28 0.51 -36.20
C LYS A 331 -32.59 0.44 -35.39
N ASP A 332 -33.03 1.62 -34.95
CA ASP A 332 -34.20 1.85 -34.10
C ASP A 332 -34.15 1.16 -32.71
N LYS A 333 -32.97 0.68 -32.29
CA LYS A 333 -32.73 0.08 -30.98
C LYS A 333 -31.71 0.90 -30.19
N LYS A 334 -31.85 0.90 -28.87
CA LYS A 334 -30.89 1.46 -27.93
C LYS A 334 -29.97 0.37 -27.40
N LEU A 335 -28.71 0.71 -27.22
CA LEU A 335 -27.62 -0.16 -26.80
C LEU A 335 -27.18 0.15 -25.37
N ILE A 336 -27.19 -0.89 -24.54
CA ILE A 336 -26.45 -0.94 -23.28
C ILE A 336 -25.19 -1.76 -23.52
N LEU A 337 -24.05 -1.26 -23.05
CA LEU A 337 -22.75 -1.92 -23.23
C LEU A 337 -22.18 -2.36 -21.88
N GLY A 338 -21.77 -3.62 -21.80
CA GLY A 338 -20.90 -4.16 -20.77
C GLY A 338 -19.57 -4.61 -21.38
N VAL A 339 -18.45 -4.30 -20.74
CA VAL A 339 -17.13 -4.79 -21.14
C VAL A 339 -16.38 -5.25 -19.91
N ASP A 340 -16.23 -6.55 -19.74
CA ASP A 340 -15.70 -7.13 -18.52
C ASP A 340 -14.81 -8.33 -18.81
N ASP A 341 -13.86 -8.58 -17.92
CA ASP A 341 -13.10 -9.83 -17.95
C ASP A 341 -13.99 -10.96 -17.40
N MET A 342 -13.83 -12.17 -17.93
CA MET A 342 -14.53 -13.34 -17.38
C MET A 342 -13.97 -13.68 -15.99
N ASP A 343 -14.61 -13.14 -14.96
CA ASP A 343 -14.26 -13.25 -13.54
C ASP A 343 -15.53 -13.05 -12.69
N ILE A 344 -15.66 -13.81 -11.61
CA ILE A 344 -16.81 -13.75 -10.68
C ILE A 344 -17.02 -12.35 -10.10
N PHE A 345 -15.96 -11.58 -9.90
CA PHE A 345 -16.05 -10.26 -9.28
C PHE A 345 -16.61 -9.19 -10.22
N LYS A 346 -16.71 -9.48 -11.52
CA LYS A 346 -17.26 -8.54 -12.51
C LYS A 346 -18.79 -8.50 -12.56
N GLY A 347 -19.48 -9.42 -11.89
CA GLY A 347 -20.94 -9.36 -11.76
C GLY A 347 -21.69 -9.44 -13.10
N ILE A 348 -21.15 -10.13 -14.10
CA ILE A 348 -21.77 -10.25 -15.43
C ILE A 348 -23.14 -10.94 -15.31
N SER A 349 -23.28 -11.98 -14.49
CA SER A 349 -24.57 -12.64 -14.26
C SER A 349 -25.59 -11.68 -13.62
N LEU A 350 -25.21 -10.96 -12.57
CA LEU A 350 -26.04 -9.94 -11.93
C LEU A 350 -26.51 -8.87 -12.92
N LYS A 351 -25.64 -8.49 -13.87
CA LYS A 351 -25.97 -7.54 -14.94
C LYS A 351 -27.08 -8.08 -15.85
N LEU A 352 -26.94 -9.34 -16.27
CA LEU A 352 -27.92 -9.99 -17.13
C LEU A 352 -29.27 -10.17 -16.41
N LEU A 353 -29.25 -10.52 -15.12
CA LEU A 353 -30.47 -10.63 -14.30
C LEU A 353 -31.18 -9.27 -14.16
N ALA A 354 -30.44 -8.19 -13.95
CA ALA A 354 -31.03 -6.85 -13.91
C ALA A 354 -31.59 -6.41 -15.26
N PHE A 355 -30.93 -6.78 -16.36
CA PHE A 355 -31.44 -6.52 -17.69
C PHE A 355 -32.72 -7.31 -17.99
N GLU A 356 -32.80 -8.56 -17.54
CA GLU A 356 -34.03 -9.34 -17.61
C GLU A 356 -35.17 -8.69 -16.82
N GLN A 357 -34.89 -8.31 -15.57
CA GLN A 357 -35.86 -7.63 -14.70
C GLN A 357 -36.38 -6.34 -15.35
N LEU A 358 -35.49 -5.58 -16.00
CA LEU A 358 -35.87 -4.40 -16.77
C LEU A 358 -36.86 -4.74 -17.90
N LEU A 359 -36.59 -5.79 -18.69
CA LEU A 359 -37.47 -6.20 -19.78
C LEU A 359 -38.83 -6.72 -19.27
N GLN A 360 -38.87 -7.33 -18.08
CA GLN A 360 -40.11 -7.75 -17.43
C GLN A 360 -40.97 -6.56 -17.00
N LEU A 361 -40.36 -5.57 -16.35
CA LEU A 361 -41.08 -4.41 -15.80
C LEU A 361 -41.46 -3.39 -16.88
N GLN A 362 -40.62 -3.22 -17.91
CA GLN A 362 -40.80 -2.22 -18.96
C GLN A 362 -41.05 -2.90 -20.31
N THR A 363 -42.26 -3.43 -20.50
CA THR A 363 -42.66 -4.15 -21.72
C THR A 363 -42.50 -3.30 -22.99
N GLU A 364 -42.55 -1.98 -22.87
CA GLU A 364 -42.35 -1.03 -23.96
C GLU A 364 -40.91 -0.99 -24.55
N LEU A 365 -39.93 -1.49 -23.79
CA LEU A 365 -38.52 -1.58 -24.20
C LEU A 365 -38.18 -2.90 -24.91
N GLN A 366 -39.06 -3.91 -24.82
CA GLN A 366 -38.89 -5.16 -25.56
C GLN A 366 -38.88 -4.89 -27.07
N GLY A 367 -37.91 -5.48 -27.78
CA GLY A 367 -37.67 -5.22 -29.21
C GLY A 367 -36.89 -3.93 -29.51
N LYS A 368 -36.73 -3.04 -28.53
CA LYS A 368 -36.08 -1.73 -28.69
C LYS A 368 -34.77 -1.59 -27.92
N LEU A 369 -34.48 -2.47 -26.97
CA LEU A 369 -33.28 -2.40 -26.13
C LEU A 369 -32.41 -3.64 -26.33
N VAL A 370 -31.10 -3.46 -26.48
CA VAL A 370 -30.13 -4.54 -26.63
C VAL A 370 -28.98 -4.33 -25.65
N LEU A 371 -28.63 -5.39 -24.92
CA LEU A 371 -27.42 -5.45 -24.09
C LEU A 371 -26.32 -6.17 -24.86
N VAL A 372 -25.26 -5.44 -25.24
CA VAL A 372 -24.03 -6.02 -25.78
C VAL A 372 -23.05 -6.22 -24.64
N GLN A 373 -22.68 -7.47 -24.36
CA GLN A 373 -21.66 -7.81 -23.37
C GLN A 373 -20.42 -8.35 -24.08
N ILE A 374 -19.36 -7.55 -24.07
CA ILE A 374 -18.02 -7.98 -24.50
C ILE A 374 -17.35 -8.68 -23.32
N VAL A 375 -16.95 -9.94 -23.53
CA VAL A 375 -16.29 -10.76 -22.52
C VAL A 375 -14.82 -10.90 -22.89
N ASN A 376 -13.94 -10.27 -22.12
CA ASN A 376 -12.51 -10.50 -22.28
C ASN A 376 -12.11 -11.86 -21.66
N PRO A 377 -11.04 -12.49 -22.15
CA PRO A 377 -10.56 -13.76 -21.62
C PRO A 377 -10.30 -13.71 -20.10
N ALA A 378 -10.59 -14.82 -19.43
CA ALA A 378 -10.30 -14.97 -18.01
C ALA A 378 -8.80 -14.85 -17.72
N ARG A 379 -8.45 -14.22 -16.59
CA ARG A 379 -7.05 -14.06 -16.15
C ARG A 379 -6.50 -15.28 -15.40
N SER A 380 -7.36 -16.24 -15.07
CA SER A 380 -7.02 -17.50 -14.42
C SER A 380 -7.96 -18.60 -14.91
N SER A 381 -7.64 -19.84 -14.56
CA SER A 381 -8.54 -20.98 -14.72
C SER A 381 -8.92 -21.49 -13.33
N GLY A 382 -10.17 -21.95 -13.18
CA GLY A 382 -10.69 -22.41 -11.89
C GLY A 382 -12.19 -22.68 -11.96
N LYS A 383 -12.73 -23.32 -10.91
CA LYS A 383 -14.16 -23.61 -10.79
C LYS A 383 -15.00 -22.33 -10.83
N ASP A 384 -14.58 -21.30 -10.10
CA ASP A 384 -15.27 -20.00 -10.03
C ASP A 384 -15.46 -19.36 -11.41
N VAL A 385 -14.41 -19.38 -12.24
CA VAL A 385 -14.46 -18.85 -13.62
C VAL A 385 -15.38 -19.68 -14.50
N GLN A 386 -15.35 -21.01 -14.36
CA GLN A 386 -16.24 -21.90 -15.12
C GLN A 386 -17.69 -21.72 -14.72
N GLU A 387 -17.97 -21.52 -13.44
CA GLU A 387 -19.29 -21.22 -12.90
C GLU A 387 -19.81 -19.87 -13.40
N ALA A 388 -19.00 -18.81 -13.29
CA ALA A 388 -19.34 -17.49 -13.85
C ALA A 388 -19.67 -17.58 -15.34
N LYS A 389 -18.88 -18.36 -16.10
CA LYS A 389 -19.13 -18.59 -17.52
C LYS A 389 -20.45 -19.34 -17.73
N ARG A 390 -20.67 -20.45 -17.04
CA ARG A 390 -21.91 -21.24 -17.14
C ARG A 390 -23.15 -20.40 -16.83
N GLU A 391 -23.12 -19.65 -15.74
CA GLU A 391 -24.22 -18.78 -15.31
C GLU A 391 -24.50 -17.69 -16.36
N THR A 392 -23.46 -16.99 -16.80
CA THR A 392 -23.55 -15.93 -17.83
C THR A 392 -24.23 -16.44 -19.10
N TYR A 393 -23.75 -17.57 -19.64
CA TYR A 393 -24.27 -18.13 -20.88
C TYR A 393 -25.70 -18.66 -20.74
N THR A 394 -26.00 -19.33 -19.62
CA THR A 394 -27.34 -19.87 -19.37
C THR A 394 -28.36 -18.75 -19.23
N THR A 395 -28.02 -17.69 -18.50
CA THR A 395 -28.88 -16.53 -18.31
C THR A 395 -29.09 -15.76 -19.62
N ALA A 396 -28.03 -15.49 -20.39
CA ALA A 396 -28.17 -14.81 -21.68
C ALA A 396 -29.05 -15.60 -22.66
N LYS A 397 -28.83 -16.92 -22.77
CA LYS A 397 -29.64 -17.80 -23.62
C LYS A 397 -31.12 -17.74 -23.21
N ARG A 398 -31.40 -17.84 -21.92
CA ARG A 398 -32.77 -17.78 -21.38
C ARG A 398 -33.47 -16.45 -21.70
N ILE A 399 -32.76 -15.32 -21.56
CA ILE A 399 -33.31 -14.00 -21.91
C ILE A 399 -33.63 -13.93 -23.41
N ASN A 400 -32.72 -14.41 -24.27
CA ASN A 400 -32.94 -14.42 -25.71
C ASN A 400 -34.08 -15.36 -26.14
N GLU A 401 -34.29 -16.48 -25.46
CA GLU A 401 -35.41 -17.39 -25.72
C GLU A 401 -36.77 -16.81 -25.30
N ILE A 402 -36.82 -16.05 -24.20
CA ILE A 402 -38.08 -15.50 -23.66
C ILE A 402 -38.47 -14.18 -24.36
N TYR A 403 -37.52 -13.27 -24.56
CA TYR A 403 -37.78 -11.91 -25.05
C TYR A 403 -37.30 -11.67 -26.48
N GLY A 404 -36.56 -12.60 -27.07
CA GLY A 404 -36.07 -12.49 -28.44
C GLY A 404 -37.08 -12.87 -29.51
N SER A 405 -36.75 -12.54 -30.75
CA SER A 405 -37.46 -12.95 -31.97
C SER A 405 -36.43 -13.22 -33.08
N PRO A 406 -36.82 -13.78 -34.25
CA PRO A 406 -35.86 -14.08 -35.32
C PRO A 406 -34.97 -12.91 -35.76
N ASP A 407 -35.49 -11.67 -35.67
CA ASP A 407 -34.78 -10.44 -36.06
C ASP A 407 -34.34 -9.59 -34.85
N TYR A 408 -34.48 -10.10 -33.62
CA TYR A 408 -34.17 -9.38 -32.39
C TYR A 408 -33.58 -10.29 -31.32
N GLU A 409 -32.32 -10.05 -30.99
CA GLU A 409 -31.65 -10.68 -29.86
C GLU A 409 -31.43 -9.63 -28.75
N PRO A 410 -32.10 -9.75 -27.58
CA PRO A 410 -31.99 -8.76 -26.50
C PRO A 410 -30.60 -8.75 -25.85
N VAL A 411 -29.88 -9.87 -25.82
CA VAL A 411 -28.52 -9.98 -25.24
C VAL A 411 -27.55 -10.54 -26.26
N ILE A 412 -26.50 -9.78 -26.58
CA ILE A 412 -25.44 -10.22 -27.50
C ILE A 412 -24.14 -10.42 -26.71
N LEU A 413 -23.69 -11.66 -26.63
CA LEU A 413 -22.41 -12.03 -26.01
C LEU A 413 -21.30 -12.07 -27.05
N ILE A 414 -20.29 -11.20 -26.89
CA ILE A 414 -19.06 -11.23 -27.69
C ILE A 414 -17.96 -11.89 -26.84
N ASP A 415 -17.91 -13.22 -26.84
CA ASP A 415 -16.83 -14.04 -26.23
C ASP A 415 -15.78 -14.42 -27.28
N ARG A 416 -15.15 -13.40 -27.85
CA ARG A 416 -13.98 -13.52 -28.71
C ARG A 416 -13.05 -12.35 -28.49
N HIS A 417 -11.83 -12.46 -28.98
CA HIS A 417 -10.93 -11.31 -29.01
C HIS A 417 -11.51 -10.19 -29.89
N ALA A 418 -11.99 -9.13 -29.24
CA ALA A 418 -12.44 -7.91 -29.90
C ALA A 418 -11.25 -6.92 -30.02
N PRO A 419 -10.80 -6.59 -31.25
CA PRO A 419 -9.74 -5.60 -31.47
C PRO A 419 -10.15 -4.22 -30.95
N ARG A 420 -9.16 -3.33 -30.76
CA ARG A 420 -9.35 -2.00 -30.18
C ARG A 420 -10.39 -1.17 -30.91
N TYR A 421 -10.28 -1.08 -32.24
CA TYR A 421 -11.21 -0.31 -33.07
C TYR A 421 -12.66 -0.76 -32.89
N GLU A 422 -12.90 -2.07 -32.69
CA GLU A 422 -14.24 -2.61 -32.48
C GLU A 422 -14.78 -2.25 -31.10
N LYS A 423 -13.97 -2.39 -30.03
CA LYS A 423 -14.37 -1.97 -28.67
C LYS A 423 -14.68 -0.46 -28.63
N THR A 424 -13.82 0.35 -29.24
CA THR A 424 -13.99 1.79 -29.39
C THR A 424 -15.28 2.12 -30.15
N ALA A 425 -15.60 1.39 -31.21
CA ALA A 425 -16.85 1.57 -31.95
C ALA A 425 -18.08 1.28 -31.09
N TYR A 426 -18.06 0.19 -30.29
CA TYR A 426 -19.15 -0.08 -29.34
C TYR A 426 -19.26 1.01 -28.26
N TYR A 427 -18.14 1.50 -27.72
CA TYR A 427 -18.17 2.61 -26.76
C TYR A 427 -18.80 3.88 -27.35
N ALA A 428 -18.46 4.23 -28.60
CA ALA A 428 -19.02 5.39 -29.27
C ALA A 428 -20.52 5.21 -29.57
N ALA A 429 -20.94 4.00 -29.95
CA ALA A 429 -22.33 3.72 -30.32
C ALA A 429 -23.28 3.64 -29.11
N ALA A 430 -22.86 3.08 -27.98
CA ALA A 430 -23.77 2.73 -26.90
C ALA A 430 -24.37 3.94 -26.13
N GLU A 431 -25.69 3.94 -25.95
CA GLU A 431 -26.43 4.94 -25.16
C GLU A 431 -26.07 4.90 -23.68
N CYS A 432 -25.78 3.71 -23.14
CA CYS A 432 -25.38 3.53 -21.75
C CYS A 432 -24.25 2.49 -21.64
N CYS A 433 -23.28 2.74 -20.77
CA CYS A 433 -22.29 1.76 -20.35
C CYS A 433 -22.55 1.37 -18.89
N ILE A 434 -22.62 0.06 -18.63
CA ILE A 434 -22.82 -0.49 -17.30
C ILE A 434 -21.60 -1.29 -16.82
N VAL A 435 -21.14 -0.92 -15.62
CA VAL A 435 -20.04 -1.57 -14.89
C VAL A 435 -20.51 -1.83 -13.46
N ASN A 436 -21.17 -2.97 -13.26
CA ASN A 436 -21.77 -3.38 -11.99
C ASN A 436 -20.93 -4.44 -11.25
N ALA A 437 -19.60 -4.39 -11.37
CA ALA A 437 -18.73 -5.33 -10.69
C ALA A 437 -18.96 -5.30 -9.16
N VAL A 438 -19.01 -6.47 -8.53
CA VAL A 438 -19.21 -6.59 -7.07
C VAL A 438 -18.01 -6.07 -6.30
N ARG A 439 -16.79 -6.25 -6.85
CA ARG A 439 -15.56 -5.63 -6.37
C ARG A 439 -14.61 -5.46 -7.53
N ASP A 440 -13.99 -4.28 -7.62
CA ASP A 440 -12.94 -4.02 -8.60
C ASP A 440 -12.00 -2.93 -8.08
N GLY A 441 -10.72 -3.03 -8.39
CA GLY A 441 -9.70 -2.05 -7.96
C GLY A 441 -9.93 -0.69 -8.60
N MET A 442 -9.45 -0.51 -9.83
CA MET A 442 -9.85 0.59 -10.70
C MET A 442 -10.40 0.03 -12.00
N ASN A 443 -11.60 0.46 -12.37
CA ASN A 443 -12.19 0.10 -13.66
C ASN A 443 -12.09 1.27 -14.63
N LEU A 444 -11.36 1.07 -15.74
CA LEU A 444 -11.12 2.11 -16.75
C LEU A 444 -12.12 2.06 -17.91
N VAL A 445 -13.05 1.10 -17.94
CA VAL A 445 -14.08 1.01 -18.99
C VAL A 445 -14.98 2.25 -19.03
N PRO A 446 -15.47 2.79 -17.90
CA PRO A 446 -16.25 4.02 -17.92
C PRO A 446 -15.48 5.19 -18.52
N TYR A 447 -14.17 5.28 -18.26
CA TYR A 447 -13.32 6.39 -18.72
C TYR A 447 -13.16 6.30 -20.24
N LYS A 448 -12.87 5.10 -20.76
CA LYS A 448 -12.80 4.83 -22.21
C LYS A 448 -14.12 5.17 -22.88
N TYR A 449 -15.25 4.76 -22.28
CA TYR A 449 -16.59 5.06 -22.78
C TYR A 449 -16.84 6.56 -22.88
N ILE A 450 -16.57 7.32 -21.81
CA ILE A 450 -16.76 8.78 -21.78
C ILE A 450 -15.99 9.46 -22.92
N VAL A 451 -14.72 9.09 -23.14
CA VAL A 451 -13.90 9.66 -24.22
C VAL A 451 -14.42 9.28 -25.59
N CYS A 452 -14.85 8.03 -25.79
CA CYS A 452 -15.43 7.61 -27.07
C CYS A 452 -16.77 8.30 -27.37
N ARG A 453 -17.55 8.65 -26.34
CA ARG A 453 -18.81 9.39 -26.47
C ARG A 453 -18.62 10.89 -26.71
N GLN A 454 -17.50 11.46 -26.27
CA GLN A 454 -17.11 12.80 -26.68
C GLN A 454 -16.96 12.87 -28.21
N GLY A 455 -16.43 11.81 -28.81
CA GLY A 455 -16.22 11.70 -30.26
C GLY A 455 -14.99 12.48 -30.73
N SER A 456 -14.83 12.54 -32.04
CA SER A 456 -13.76 13.28 -32.72
C SER A 456 -14.30 13.91 -33.99
N PHE A 457 -13.61 14.93 -34.51
CA PHE A 457 -14.02 15.62 -35.74
C PHE A 457 -14.22 14.65 -36.92
N ALA A 458 -13.26 13.74 -37.15
CA ALA A 458 -13.32 12.77 -38.23
C ALA A 458 -14.50 11.78 -38.05
N MET A 459 -14.77 11.39 -36.80
CA MET A 459 -15.91 10.53 -36.50
C MET A 459 -17.25 11.25 -36.73
N ASP A 460 -17.35 12.51 -36.33
CA ASP A 460 -18.57 13.29 -36.50
C ASP A 460 -18.89 13.54 -37.97
N GLU A 461 -17.88 13.90 -38.76
CA GLU A 461 -18.00 14.05 -40.21
C GLU A 461 -18.47 12.74 -40.86
N ALA A 462 -17.83 11.62 -40.50
CA ALA A 462 -18.18 10.31 -41.03
C ALA A 462 -19.61 9.88 -40.67
N LEU A 463 -20.14 10.33 -39.54
CA LEU A 463 -21.45 9.97 -39.00
C LEU A 463 -22.53 11.03 -39.25
N GLY A 464 -22.20 12.14 -39.92
CA GLY A 464 -23.12 13.25 -40.20
C GLY A 464 -23.61 13.98 -38.94
N VAL A 465 -22.84 13.95 -37.85
CA VAL A 465 -23.17 14.64 -36.60
C VAL A 465 -22.82 16.12 -36.75
N LYS A 466 -23.74 17.02 -36.42
CA LYS A 466 -23.49 18.47 -36.48
C LYS A 466 -22.42 18.85 -35.45
N LEU A 467 -21.52 19.77 -35.79
CA LEU A 467 -20.43 20.21 -34.90
C LEU A 467 -20.92 20.65 -33.51
N ASP A 468 -22.06 21.33 -33.45
CA ASP A 468 -22.63 21.87 -32.20
C ASP A 468 -23.53 20.88 -31.44
N SER A 469 -23.49 19.59 -31.78
CA SER A 469 -24.33 18.59 -31.11
C SER A 469 -23.87 18.36 -29.68
N ALA A 470 -24.81 18.47 -28.74
CA ALA A 470 -24.57 18.14 -27.34
C ALA A 470 -24.09 16.69 -27.20
N ARG A 471 -23.03 16.48 -26.43
CA ARG A 471 -22.47 15.15 -26.16
C ARG A 471 -23.12 14.54 -24.94
N THR A 472 -23.37 13.24 -25.00
CA THR A 472 -24.07 12.50 -23.95
C THR A 472 -23.37 11.17 -23.69
N SER A 473 -23.23 10.82 -22.42
CA SER A 473 -22.74 9.52 -21.97
C SER A 473 -23.45 9.13 -20.69
N MET A 474 -24.09 7.97 -20.68
CA MET A 474 -24.77 7.47 -19.48
C MET A 474 -24.05 6.29 -18.87
N LEU A 475 -23.81 6.37 -17.56
CA LEU A 475 -23.03 5.41 -16.81
C LEU A 475 -23.85 4.85 -15.66
N VAL A 476 -23.98 3.54 -15.61
CA VAL A 476 -24.43 2.79 -14.43
C VAL A 476 -23.22 2.10 -13.84
N VAL A 477 -22.85 2.48 -12.62
CA VAL A 477 -21.57 2.11 -12.01
C VAL A 477 -21.80 1.57 -10.60
N SER A 478 -21.20 0.42 -10.31
CA SER A 478 -21.20 -0.14 -8.95
C SER A 478 -20.56 0.84 -7.95
N GLU A 479 -21.12 0.96 -6.75
CA GLU A 479 -20.49 1.71 -5.65
C GLU A 479 -19.21 1.05 -5.11
N PHE A 480 -18.93 -0.19 -5.52
CA PHE A 480 -17.84 -1.02 -5.01
C PHE A 480 -16.58 -1.05 -5.88
N ILE A 481 -16.52 -0.18 -6.91
CA ILE A 481 -15.36 -0.06 -7.82
C ILE A 481 -14.64 1.28 -7.62
N GLY A 482 -13.31 1.29 -7.76
CA GLY A 482 -12.53 2.47 -7.41
C GLY A 482 -12.75 3.73 -8.25
N CYS A 483 -13.35 3.62 -9.44
CA CYS A 483 -13.72 4.80 -10.24
C CYS A 483 -15.03 5.46 -9.79
N SER A 484 -15.84 4.80 -8.95
CA SER A 484 -17.16 5.30 -8.56
C SER A 484 -17.10 6.64 -7.81
N PRO A 485 -16.17 6.88 -6.86
CA PRO A 485 -16.01 8.17 -6.21
C PRO A 485 -15.63 9.30 -7.19
N SER A 486 -14.79 8.98 -8.19
CA SER A 486 -14.32 9.93 -9.20
C SER A 486 -15.43 10.38 -10.17
N LEU A 487 -16.32 9.46 -10.55
CA LEU A 487 -17.36 9.72 -11.56
C LEU A 487 -18.68 10.17 -10.91
N SER A 488 -18.65 11.29 -10.18
CA SER A 488 -19.78 11.79 -9.39
C SER A 488 -21.10 12.09 -10.13
N GLY A 489 -21.13 12.04 -11.48
CA GLY A 489 -22.36 12.11 -12.28
C GLY A 489 -22.93 10.75 -12.70
N ALA A 490 -22.29 9.64 -12.34
CA ALA A 490 -22.74 8.30 -12.71
C ALA A 490 -23.90 7.85 -11.82
N ILE A 491 -24.78 7.01 -12.36
CA ILE A 491 -25.84 6.36 -11.60
C ILE A 491 -25.20 5.23 -10.78
N ARG A 492 -25.09 5.43 -9.47
CA ARG A 492 -24.46 4.45 -8.58
C ARG A 492 -25.46 3.37 -8.20
N VAL A 493 -25.01 2.13 -8.25
CA VAL A 493 -25.84 0.97 -7.91
C VAL A 493 -25.12 0.05 -6.94
N ASN A 494 -25.90 -0.61 -6.11
CA ASN A 494 -25.47 -1.80 -5.39
C ASN A 494 -25.75 -3.01 -6.31
N PRO A 495 -24.73 -3.72 -6.84
CA PRO A 495 -24.96 -4.74 -7.85
C PRO A 495 -25.70 -6.00 -7.34
N TRP A 496 -25.85 -6.16 -6.02
CA TRP A 496 -26.64 -7.24 -5.42
C TRP A 496 -28.14 -6.94 -5.42
N ASP A 497 -28.53 -5.68 -5.55
CA ASP A 497 -29.92 -5.26 -5.69
C ASP A 497 -30.31 -5.22 -7.18
N ILE A 498 -30.82 -6.34 -7.67
CA ILE A 498 -31.17 -6.54 -9.08
C ILE A 498 -32.23 -5.52 -9.54
N ASP A 499 -33.21 -5.20 -8.69
CA ASP A 499 -34.27 -4.25 -8.99
C ASP A 499 -33.71 -2.83 -9.13
N SER A 500 -32.85 -2.42 -8.19
CA SER A 500 -32.19 -1.11 -8.26
C SER A 500 -31.29 -0.97 -9.50
N VAL A 501 -30.57 -2.04 -9.89
CA VAL A 501 -29.76 -2.03 -11.12
C VAL A 501 -30.66 -1.93 -12.37
N ALA A 502 -31.79 -2.63 -12.39
CA ALA A 502 -32.76 -2.55 -13.49
C ALA A 502 -33.36 -1.13 -13.61
N GLU A 503 -33.73 -0.52 -12.49
CA GLU A 503 -34.22 0.87 -12.43
C GLU A 503 -33.15 1.86 -12.90
N ALA A 504 -31.89 1.67 -12.50
CA ALA A 504 -30.77 2.49 -12.94
C ALA A 504 -30.53 2.39 -14.46
N MET A 505 -30.62 1.18 -15.03
CA MET A 505 -30.56 0.99 -16.48
C MET A 505 -31.72 1.71 -17.18
N ASN A 506 -32.95 1.58 -16.67
CA ASN A 506 -34.11 2.29 -17.21
C ASN A 506 -33.90 3.81 -17.19
N MET A 507 -33.48 4.33 -16.04
CA MET A 507 -33.19 5.75 -15.84
C MET A 507 -32.12 6.23 -16.83
N ALA A 508 -31.03 5.48 -17.02
CA ALA A 508 -29.98 5.84 -17.97
C ALA A 508 -30.52 6.01 -19.41
N ILE A 509 -31.46 5.15 -19.80
CA ILE A 509 -32.01 5.08 -21.16
C ILE A 509 -33.14 6.10 -21.40
N THR A 510 -33.88 6.46 -20.36
CA THR A 510 -35.05 7.36 -20.42
C THR A 510 -34.73 8.80 -20.02
N MET A 511 -33.56 9.04 -19.41
CA MET A 511 -33.15 10.37 -18.94
C MET A 511 -33.21 11.45 -20.04
N PRO A 512 -33.70 12.67 -19.73
CA PRO A 512 -33.72 13.78 -20.68
C PRO A 512 -32.30 14.18 -21.12
N ASP A 513 -32.14 14.54 -22.40
CA ASP A 513 -30.83 14.81 -22.99
C ASP A 513 -30.06 15.97 -22.34
N ALA A 514 -30.76 16.98 -21.80
CA ALA A 514 -30.14 18.08 -21.06
C ALA A 514 -29.39 17.58 -19.80
N GLU A 515 -29.97 16.63 -19.07
CA GLU A 515 -29.35 16.01 -17.89
C GLU A 515 -28.19 15.10 -18.33
N LYS A 516 -28.36 14.34 -19.42
CA LYS A 516 -27.29 13.50 -19.97
C LYS A 516 -26.07 14.34 -20.38
N GLN A 517 -26.30 15.52 -20.96
CA GLN A 517 -25.24 16.44 -21.36
C GLN A 517 -24.46 16.94 -20.13
N LEU A 518 -25.14 17.43 -19.10
CA LEU A 518 -24.47 17.91 -17.88
C LEU A 518 -23.63 16.83 -17.20
N ARG A 519 -24.14 15.59 -17.15
CA ARG A 519 -23.40 14.44 -16.62
C ARG A 519 -22.17 14.13 -17.45
N HIS A 520 -22.32 14.09 -18.77
CA HIS A 520 -21.21 13.87 -19.69
C HIS A 520 -20.12 14.93 -19.54
N GLU A 521 -20.46 16.22 -19.55
CA GLU A 521 -19.50 17.32 -19.40
C GLU A 521 -18.73 17.21 -18.07
N LYS A 522 -19.43 16.87 -16.98
CA LYS A 522 -18.81 16.66 -15.67
C LYS A 522 -17.82 15.50 -15.70
N HIS A 523 -18.21 14.38 -16.29
CA HIS A 523 -17.37 13.19 -16.43
C HIS A 523 -16.16 13.45 -17.32
N TYR A 524 -16.36 14.02 -18.51
CA TYR A 524 -15.31 14.30 -19.48
C TYR A 524 -14.27 15.28 -18.94
N ARG A 525 -14.71 16.33 -18.22
CA ARG A 525 -13.79 17.27 -17.54
C ARG A 525 -12.89 16.59 -16.52
N TYR A 526 -13.42 15.62 -15.76
CA TYR A 526 -12.62 14.87 -14.81
C TYR A 526 -11.63 13.95 -15.51
N VAL A 527 -12.09 13.15 -16.46
CA VAL A 527 -11.27 12.15 -17.17
C VAL A 527 -10.16 12.80 -17.99
N SER A 528 -10.43 13.96 -18.61
CA SER A 528 -9.43 14.69 -19.41
C SER A 528 -8.35 15.38 -18.56
N SER A 529 -8.65 15.71 -17.30
CA SER A 529 -7.67 16.32 -16.39
C SER A 529 -6.90 15.31 -15.52
N HIS A 530 -7.47 14.11 -15.32
CA HIS A 530 -6.90 13.05 -14.50
C HIS A 530 -6.54 11.84 -15.37
N ASP A 531 -5.69 12.09 -16.37
CA ASP A 531 -5.19 11.08 -17.28
C ASP A 531 -4.05 10.24 -16.65
N VAL A 532 -3.56 9.25 -17.40
CA VAL A 532 -2.46 8.39 -16.95
C VAL A 532 -1.15 9.17 -16.74
N ALA A 533 -0.91 10.22 -17.53
CA ALA A 533 0.28 11.05 -17.45
C ALA A 533 0.28 11.88 -16.14
N TYR A 534 -0.87 12.45 -15.78
CA TYR A 534 -1.07 13.10 -14.48
C TYR A 534 -0.84 12.13 -13.32
N TRP A 535 -1.39 10.91 -13.39
CA TRP A 535 -1.17 9.89 -12.38
C TRP A 535 0.33 9.57 -12.17
N ALA A 536 1.05 9.34 -13.26
CA ALA A 536 2.47 9.02 -13.24
C ALA A 536 3.32 10.18 -12.66
N ARG A 537 3.11 11.40 -13.16
CA ARG A 537 3.80 12.60 -12.65
C ARG A 537 3.58 12.83 -11.18
N SER A 538 2.32 12.80 -10.74
CA SER A 538 2.00 13.11 -9.35
C SER A 538 2.56 12.05 -8.39
N PHE A 539 2.62 10.79 -8.80
CA PHE A 539 3.23 9.75 -7.98
C PHE A 539 4.74 9.95 -7.85
N ILE A 540 5.46 10.19 -8.96
CA ILE A 540 6.92 10.36 -8.93
C ILE A 540 7.34 11.64 -8.18
N GLN A 541 6.64 12.75 -8.35
CA GLN A 541 6.88 13.98 -7.58
C GLN A 541 6.76 13.76 -6.05
N ASP A 542 5.80 12.94 -5.63
CA ASP A 542 5.64 12.61 -4.21
C ASP A 542 6.69 11.59 -3.75
N LEU A 543 7.16 10.71 -4.64
CA LEU A 543 8.23 9.76 -4.35
C LEU A 543 9.58 10.48 -4.17
N GLU A 544 9.90 11.43 -5.06
CA GLU A 544 11.06 12.33 -4.92
C GLU A 544 11.03 13.05 -3.58
N ARG A 545 9.87 13.60 -3.22
CA ARG A 545 9.67 14.27 -1.92
C ARG A 545 9.88 13.32 -0.75
N ALA A 546 9.35 12.10 -0.83
CA ALA A 546 9.52 11.08 0.20
C ALA A 546 11.00 10.69 0.40
N CYS A 547 11.78 10.66 -0.70
CA CYS A 547 13.18 10.25 -0.69
C CYS A 547 14.17 11.37 -0.32
N LYS A 548 13.73 12.64 -0.30
CA LYS A 548 14.62 13.82 -0.12
C LYS A 548 15.56 13.72 1.07
N ASN A 549 15.10 13.14 2.18
CA ASN A 549 15.86 13.07 3.44
C ASN A 549 16.68 11.76 3.62
N HIS A 550 16.85 10.94 2.56
CA HIS A 550 17.59 9.67 2.66
C HIS A 550 19.06 9.86 3.09
N TYR A 551 19.68 10.95 2.65
CA TYR A 551 21.08 11.26 2.93
C TYR A 551 21.26 12.06 4.22
N ASP A 552 20.20 12.71 4.70
CA ASP A 552 20.15 13.41 5.97
C ASP A 552 20.14 12.48 7.17
N LYS A 553 19.99 11.16 6.96
CA LYS A 553 19.93 10.16 8.03
C LYS A 553 20.87 8.98 7.77
N ARG A 554 21.33 8.34 8.84
CA ARG A 554 22.10 7.09 8.78
C ARG A 554 21.14 5.90 8.83
N CYS A 555 21.19 5.06 7.80
CA CYS A 555 20.31 3.90 7.66
C CYS A 555 21.06 2.59 7.91
N TRP A 556 20.53 1.74 8.80
CA TRP A 556 21.09 0.44 9.14
C TRP A 556 20.07 -0.67 8.87
N GLY A 557 20.48 -1.70 8.14
CA GLY A 557 19.67 -2.89 7.93
C GLY A 557 19.78 -3.84 9.13
N ILE A 558 18.65 -4.25 9.70
CA ILE A 558 18.58 -5.19 10.83
C ILE A 558 17.55 -6.28 10.53
N GLY A 559 17.86 -7.52 10.90
CA GLY A 559 16.96 -8.67 10.79
C GLY A 559 17.32 -9.66 9.69
N LEU A 560 16.67 -10.82 9.71
CA LEU A 560 16.85 -11.91 8.75
C LEU A 560 15.54 -12.19 8.00
N GLY A 561 15.66 -12.71 6.78
CA GLY A 561 14.51 -13.03 5.93
C GLY A 561 13.58 -11.82 5.70
N LEU A 562 12.26 -12.07 5.75
CA LEU A 562 11.22 -11.05 5.63
C LEU A 562 10.99 -10.23 6.91
N GLY A 563 11.69 -10.56 8.02
CA GLY A 563 11.75 -9.73 9.22
C GLY A 563 12.78 -8.60 9.14
N PHE A 564 13.43 -8.43 7.98
CA PHE A 564 14.37 -7.35 7.72
C PHE A 564 13.68 -5.98 7.77
N ARG A 565 14.34 -5.03 8.41
CA ARG A 565 13.90 -3.64 8.55
C ARG A 565 15.08 -2.69 8.43
N VAL A 566 14.81 -1.46 8.00
CA VAL A 566 15.79 -0.38 7.96
C VAL A 566 15.51 0.57 9.11
N ILE A 567 16.49 0.73 9.99
CA ILE A 567 16.45 1.75 11.05
C ILE A 567 17.13 3.01 10.54
N SER A 568 16.43 4.14 10.60
CA SER A 568 16.93 5.45 10.18
C SER A 568 17.11 6.37 11.37
N LEU A 569 18.35 6.76 11.64
CA LEU A 569 18.73 7.58 12.79
C LEU A 569 19.40 8.89 12.35
N SER A 570 19.42 9.86 13.25
CA SER A 570 20.15 11.13 13.06
C SER A 570 21.62 10.90 12.64
N PRO A 571 22.23 11.76 11.79
CA PRO A 571 23.66 11.72 11.50
C PRO A 571 24.53 11.86 12.74
N SER A 572 24.03 12.60 13.75
CA SER A 572 24.70 12.75 15.04
C SER A 572 24.67 11.49 15.90
N PHE A 573 23.86 10.49 15.52
CA PHE A 573 23.83 9.22 16.22
C PHE A 573 25.18 8.51 16.08
N ARG A 574 25.84 8.32 17.23
CA ARG A 574 27.08 7.55 17.36
C ARG A 574 26.75 6.23 18.05
N LYS A 575 26.84 5.13 17.30
CA LYS A 575 26.79 3.81 17.91
C LYS A 575 27.95 3.69 18.89
N LEU A 576 27.64 3.40 20.15
CA LEU A 576 28.67 3.20 21.16
C LEU A 576 29.44 1.90 20.84
N SER A 577 30.76 2.01 20.75
CA SER A 577 31.63 0.84 20.56
C SER A 577 31.79 0.11 21.89
N VAL A 578 31.57 -1.21 21.88
CA VAL A 578 31.78 -2.06 23.06
C VAL A 578 33.20 -1.90 23.60
N HIS A 579 34.21 -1.84 22.73
CA HIS A 579 35.59 -1.62 23.16
C HIS A 579 35.81 -0.27 23.84
N HIS A 580 35.19 0.82 23.33
CA HIS A 580 35.28 2.12 23.97
C HIS A 580 34.55 2.15 25.31
N ILE A 581 33.35 1.58 25.39
CA ILE A 581 32.60 1.48 26.65
C ILE A 581 33.42 0.68 27.67
N VAL A 582 33.91 -0.50 27.31
CA VAL A 582 34.68 -1.36 28.23
C VAL A 582 35.98 -0.68 28.67
N SER A 583 36.70 -0.02 27.76
CA SER A 583 37.91 0.73 28.11
C SER A 583 37.60 1.89 29.04
N ALA A 584 36.60 2.72 28.71
CA ALA A 584 36.18 3.84 29.54
C ALA A 584 35.69 3.37 30.93
N TYR A 585 34.94 2.28 30.97
CA TYR A 585 34.44 1.66 32.19
C TYR A 585 35.61 1.22 33.09
N LYS A 586 36.59 0.49 32.54
CA LYS A 586 37.73 -0.02 33.31
C LYS A 586 38.63 1.06 33.90
N ARG A 587 38.76 2.20 33.23
CA ARG A 587 39.68 3.28 33.62
C ARG A 587 39.04 4.39 34.46
N THR A 588 37.71 4.39 34.58
CA THR A 588 36.98 5.40 35.35
C THR A 588 36.77 4.94 36.79
N SER A 589 37.12 5.80 37.75
CA SER A 589 37.01 5.52 39.19
C SER A 589 35.65 5.88 39.80
N ARG A 590 34.79 6.61 39.08
CA ARG A 590 33.41 6.93 39.51
C ARG A 590 32.46 6.85 38.33
N ARG A 591 31.53 5.91 38.36
CA ARG A 591 30.68 5.52 37.23
C ARG A 591 29.22 5.58 37.66
N ALA A 592 28.44 6.48 37.07
CA ALA A 592 26.99 6.52 37.27
C ALA A 592 26.29 5.75 36.14
N ILE A 593 25.41 4.82 36.49
CA ILE A 593 24.69 3.95 35.55
C ILE A 593 23.20 4.05 35.86
N PHE A 594 22.44 4.60 34.91
CA PHE A 594 20.99 4.71 35.01
C PHE A 594 20.36 3.72 34.04
N LEU A 595 19.50 2.85 34.55
CA LEU A 595 18.81 1.82 33.80
C LEU A 595 17.31 2.08 33.85
N ASP A 596 16.66 2.02 32.69
CA ASP A 596 15.20 1.96 32.64
C ASP A 596 14.74 0.58 33.12
N TYR A 597 13.51 0.47 33.63
CA TYR A 597 12.98 -0.81 34.09
C TYR A 597 12.27 -1.56 32.96
N ASP A 598 11.18 -0.97 32.45
CA ASP A 598 10.32 -1.57 31.44
C ASP A 598 10.96 -1.46 30.04
N GLY A 599 11.19 -2.59 29.38
CA GLY A 599 11.89 -2.68 28.09
C GLY A 599 13.41 -2.85 28.18
N THR A 600 14.03 -2.60 29.34
CA THR A 600 15.48 -2.81 29.56
C THR A 600 15.78 -3.94 30.55
N VAL A 601 15.22 -3.89 31.76
CA VAL A 601 15.40 -4.92 32.81
C VAL A 601 14.37 -6.04 32.63
N VAL A 602 13.14 -5.69 32.30
CA VAL A 602 12.04 -6.62 32.03
C VAL A 602 11.42 -6.29 30.67
N PRO A 603 11.07 -7.27 29.81
CA PRO A 603 10.38 -6.98 28.56
C PRO A 603 9.05 -6.25 28.82
N GLN A 604 8.79 -5.17 28.07
CA GLN A 604 7.60 -4.32 28.25
C GLN A 604 6.27 -5.07 28.06
N SER A 605 6.26 -6.16 27.29
CA SER A 605 5.09 -7.01 27.03
C SER A 605 4.92 -8.17 28.03
N SER A 606 5.76 -8.24 29.06
CA SER A 606 5.69 -9.32 30.05
C SER A 606 4.55 -9.07 31.03
N ILE A 607 3.63 -10.04 31.15
CA ILE A 607 2.62 -10.08 32.21
C ILE A 607 3.30 -10.17 33.57
N VAL A 608 4.40 -10.93 33.66
CA VAL A 608 5.23 -11.00 34.85
C VAL A 608 6.14 -9.79 34.86
N SER A 609 5.81 -8.80 35.70
CA SER A 609 6.56 -7.56 35.79
C SER A 609 7.82 -7.65 36.64
N SER A 610 8.08 -8.78 37.33
CA SER A 610 9.30 -8.98 38.11
C SER A 610 10.49 -9.44 37.26
N PRO A 611 11.74 -9.06 37.62
CA PRO A 611 12.92 -9.46 36.88
C PRO A 611 13.27 -10.92 37.17
N SER A 612 13.92 -11.58 36.19
CA SER A 612 14.40 -12.95 36.41
C SER A 612 15.56 -12.97 37.41
N PRO A 613 15.78 -14.09 38.12
CA PRO A 613 16.90 -14.22 39.06
C PRO A 613 18.27 -13.94 38.41
N GLU A 614 18.43 -14.29 37.14
CA GLU A 614 19.65 -14.00 36.37
C GLU A 614 19.88 -12.49 36.23
N VAL A 615 18.84 -11.72 35.90
CA VAL A 615 18.92 -10.27 35.78
C VAL A 615 19.23 -9.62 37.13
N VAL A 616 18.59 -10.10 38.20
CA VAL A 616 18.85 -9.62 39.57
C VAL A 616 20.30 -9.88 39.97
N ASN A 617 20.85 -11.07 39.70
CA ASN A 617 22.25 -11.39 39.99
C ASN A 617 23.23 -10.49 39.22
N VAL A 618 22.91 -10.16 37.96
CA VAL A 618 23.74 -9.24 37.16
C VAL A 618 23.70 -7.81 37.72
N LEU A 619 22.50 -7.35 38.13
CA LEU A 619 22.35 -6.04 38.76
C LEU A 619 23.11 -5.97 40.09
N ASP A 620 23.00 -6.99 40.93
CA ASP A 620 23.71 -7.06 42.20
C ASP A 620 25.23 -7.07 42.01
N ALA A 621 25.74 -7.89 41.07
CA ALA A 621 27.15 -7.89 40.70
C ALA A 621 27.63 -6.51 40.20
N LEU A 622 26.79 -5.78 39.45
CA LEU A 622 27.09 -4.43 38.98
C LEU A 622 27.12 -3.42 40.13
N CYS A 623 26.22 -3.54 41.10
CA CYS A 623 26.15 -2.71 42.31
C CYS A 623 27.31 -2.95 43.28
N ASN A 624 27.85 -4.17 43.34
CA ASN A 624 28.92 -4.54 44.26
C ASN A 624 30.32 -4.00 43.86
N ASP A 625 30.50 -3.46 42.65
CA ASP A 625 31.71 -2.70 42.30
C ASP A 625 31.62 -1.30 42.92
N SER A 626 32.51 -1.00 43.88
CA SER A 626 32.54 0.25 44.64
C SER A 626 32.71 1.52 43.80
N ASN A 627 33.16 1.40 42.55
CA ASN A 627 33.27 2.53 41.63
C ASN A 627 31.95 2.83 40.91
N ASN A 628 30.96 1.95 40.97
CA ASN A 628 29.66 2.11 40.34
C ASN A 628 28.64 2.73 41.31
N THR A 629 27.80 3.57 40.76
CA THR A 629 26.57 4.04 41.37
C THR A 629 25.45 3.72 40.38
N VAL A 630 24.65 2.71 40.70
CA VAL A 630 23.63 2.16 39.81
C VAL A 630 22.25 2.61 40.28
N PHE A 631 21.45 3.09 39.35
CA PHE A 631 20.07 3.49 39.59
C PHE A 631 19.13 2.82 38.59
N ILE A 632 18.00 2.33 39.09
CA ILE A 632 16.85 2.03 38.25
C ILE A 632 15.90 3.22 38.26
N VAL A 633 15.62 3.75 37.07
CA VAL A 633 14.63 4.81 36.83
C VAL A 633 13.41 4.15 36.22
N SER A 634 12.25 4.29 36.85
CA SER A 634 11.05 3.56 36.44
C SER A 634 9.79 4.38 36.63
N GLY A 635 8.79 4.14 35.79
CA GLY A 635 7.43 4.61 36.00
C GLY A 635 6.64 3.79 37.02
N ARG A 636 7.17 2.66 37.50
CA ARG A 636 6.51 1.78 38.47
C ARG A 636 6.51 2.39 39.88
N GLY A 637 5.55 1.96 40.71
CA GLY A 637 5.42 2.39 42.10
C GLY A 637 6.58 1.89 42.99
N ARG A 638 6.86 2.64 44.06
CA ARG A 638 8.00 2.38 44.96
C ARG A 638 7.91 1.05 45.71
N SER A 639 6.71 0.58 46.06
CA SER A 639 6.49 -0.67 46.79
C SER A 639 6.89 -1.87 45.93
N SER A 640 6.35 -1.95 44.70
CA SER A 640 6.66 -3.02 43.76
C SER A 640 8.15 -3.09 43.42
N LEU A 641 8.78 -1.94 43.16
CA LEU A 641 10.22 -1.88 42.88
C LEU A 641 11.06 -2.29 44.10
N SER A 642 10.65 -1.90 45.31
CA SER A 642 11.33 -2.31 46.54
C SER A 642 11.28 -3.81 46.74
N ASP A 643 10.15 -4.44 46.45
CA ASP A 643 9.97 -5.88 46.62
C ASP A 643 10.73 -6.67 45.56
N TRP A 644 10.60 -6.28 44.28
CA TRP A 644 11.22 -7.00 43.17
C TRP A 644 12.75 -6.92 43.15
N LEU A 645 13.32 -5.83 43.68
CA LEU A 645 14.76 -5.57 43.69
C LEU A 645 15.36 -5.61 45.11
N ALA A 646 14.60 -6.13 46.09
CA ALA A 646 15.05 -6.34 47.46
C ALA A 646 16.41 -7.06 47.62
N PRO A 647 16.81 -7.99 46.73
CA PRO A 647 18.12 -8.64 46.79
C PRO A 647 19.30 -7.70 46.55
N CYS A 648 19.12 -6.58 45.83
CA CYS A 648 20.20 -5.65 45.49
C CYS A 648 20.29 -4.51 46.52
N GLU A 649 21.11 -4.66 47.57
CA GLU A 649 21.07 -3.74 48.73
C GLU A 649 21.60 -2.33 48.44
N ILE A 650 22.58 -2.21 47.54
CA ILE A 650 23.28 -0.95 47.20
C ILE A 650 22.56 -0.21 46.05
N LEU A 651 21.55 -0.82 45.43
CA LEU A 651 20.88 -0.26 44.26
C LEU A 651 20.04 0.97 44.62
N GLY A 652 20.27 2.07 43.87
CA GLY A 652 19.42 3.25 43.92
C GLY A 652 18.13 3.04 43.11
N LEU A 653 17.00 3.55 43.62
CA LEU A 653 15.70 3.44 42.96
C LEU A 653 15.10 4.83 42.78
N ALA A 654 14.64 5.12 41.57
CA ALA A 654 13.83 6.28 41.23
C ALA A 654 12.48 5.79 40.70
N ALA A 655 11.46 5.81 41.56
CA ALA A 655 10.12 5.34 41.26
C ALA A 655 9.24 6.49 40.75
N GLU A 656 8.19 6.15 40.01
CA GLU A 656 7.22 7.10 39.44
C GLU A 656 7.90 8.27 38.71
N HIS A 657 8.82 7.93 37.80
CA HIS A 657 9.62 8.87 37.02
C HIS A 657 10.49 9.84 37.85
N GLY A 658 10.90 9.40 39.04
CA GLY A 658 11.78 10.16 39.93
C GLY A 658 11.06 11.04 40.93
N TYR A 659 9.74 10.91 41.06
CA TYR A 659 8.99 11.55 42.15
C TYR A 659 9.42 11.02 43.52
N PHE A 660 9.70 9.72 43.61
CA PHE A 660 10.32 9.10 44.77
C PHE A 660 11.72 8.62 44.42
N MET A 661 12.69 8.97 45.25
CA MET A 661 14.07 8.52 45.09
C MET A 661 14.59 7.91 46.38
N ARG A 662 15.39 6.86 46.25
CA ARG A 662 16.08 6.23 47.37
C ARG A 662 17.48 5.82 46.94
N LEU A 663 18.49 6.18 47.73
CA LEU A 663 19.89 5.96 47.38
C LEU A 663 20.33 4.50 47.53
N ASN A 664 19.80 3.78 48.51
CA ASN A 664 20.05 2.36 48.78
C ASN A 664 18.94 1.80 49.68
N LYS A 665 18.93 0.49 49.92
CA LYS A 665 17.87 -0.19 50.70
C LYS A 665 17.61 0.40 52.09
N ASN A 666 18.65 0.91 52.76
CA ASN A 666 18.61 1.42 54.13
C ASN A 666 18.32 2.93 54.22
N ALA A 667 18.33 3.64 53.09
CA ALA A 667 17.98 5.05 53.02
C ALA A 667 16.46 5.23 52.98
N ASP A 668 15.97 6.33 53.57
CA ASP A 668 14.57 6.72 53.42
C ASP A 668 14.27 7.18 51.99
N TRP A 669 13.00 7.06 51.59
CA TRP A 669 12.53 7.59 50.32
C TRP A 669 12.42 9.12 50.41
N GLU A 670 13.15 9.81 49.56
CA GLU A 670 12.98 11.25 49.32
C GLU A 670 11.84 11.45 48.31
N SER A 671 10.94 12.39 48.59
CA SER A 671 9.78 12.70 47.74
C SER A 671 9.73 14.18 47.38
N LEU A 672 9.35 14.49 46.15
CA LEU A 672 9.05 15.87 45.74
C LEU A 672 7.69 16.29 46.33
N ALA A 673 7.65 17.25 47.26
CA ALA A 673 6.39 17.68 47.86
C ALA A 673 5.46 18.30 46.80
N SER A 674 4.25 17.78 46.66
CA SER A 674 3.22 18.33 45.77
C SER A 674 1.82 18.04 46.33
N ASP A 675 0.89 18.93 46.07
CA ASP A 675 -0.53 18.74 46.37
C ASP A 675 -1.13 17.70 45.40
N LEU A 676 -1.86 16.73 45.94
CA LEU A 676 -2.45 15.59 45.22
C LEU A 676 -3.98 15.53 45.33
N ASP A 677 -4.62 16.59 45.84
CA ASP A 677 -6.08 16.67 46.02
C ASP A 677 -6.85 16.49 44.69
N TRP A 678 -6.23 16.89 43.58
CA TRP A 678 -6.76 16.70 42.22
C TRP A 678 -7.08 15.23 41.88
N LYS A 679 -6.44 14.24 42.53
CA LYS A 679 -6.70 12.80 42.27
C LYS A 679 -8.15 12.41 42.58
N ALA A 680 -8.78 13.05 43.58
CA ALA A 680 -10.17 12.82 43.92
C ALA A 680 -11.14 13.25 42.80
N ILE A 681 -10.72 14.20 41.95
CA ILE A 681 -11.47 14.68 40.79
C ILE A 681 -11.25 13.75 39.59
N VAL A 682 -10.01 13.30 39.38
CA VAL A 682 -9.59 12.52 38.20
C VAL A 682 -10.06 11.08 38.24
N GLU A 683 -9.99 10.42 39.39
CA GLU A 683 -10.31 8.98 39.50
C GLU A 683 -11.75 8.65 39.04
N PRO A 684 -12.81 9.39 39.44
CA PRO A 684 -14.17 9.14 38.94
C PRO A 684 -14.30 9.32 37.42
N ILE A 685 -13.59 10.32 36.85
CA ILE A 685 -13.60 10.56 35.40
C ILE A 685 -12.95 9.39 34.68
N MET A 686 -11.74 8.98 35.10
CA MET A 686 -11.06 7.82 34.50
C MET A 686 -11.87 6.53 34.64
N LYS A 687 -12.61 6.34 35.75
CA LYS A 687 -13.51 5.19 35.92
C LYS A 687 -14.61 5.15 34.86
N LEU A 688 -15.25 6.29 34.57
CA LEU A 688 -16.26 6.39 33.52
C LEU A 688 -15.71 5.93 32.16
N TYR A 689 -14.52 6.41 31.77
CA TYR A 689 -13.89 5.99 30.51
C TYR A 689 -13.43 4.54 30.54
N THR A 690 -13.04 4.02 31.71
CA THR A 690 -12.65 2.62 31.87
C THR A 690 -13.84 1.67 31.69
N GLU A 691 -14.98 2.00 32.31
CA GLU A 691 -16.23 1.24 32.16
C GLU A 691 -16.77 1.28 30.72
N ALA A 692 -16.56 2.39 30.02
CA ALA A 692 -16.98 2.56 28.63
C ALA A 692 -16.01 1.94 27.60
N THR A 693 -14.82 1.51 28.01
CA THR A 693 -13.75 1.08 27.08
C THR A 693 -13.20 -0.29 27.46
N ASP A 694 -13.70 -1.33 26.81
CA ASP A 694 -13.20 -2.70 26.97
C ASP A 694 -11.70 -2.80 26.68
N GLY A 695 -10.97 -3.52 27.54
CA GLY A 695 -9.51 -3.65 27.44
C GLY A 695 -8.74 -2.45 27.99
N SER A 696 -9.41 -1.46 28.56
CA SER A 696 -8.75 -0.38 29.31
C SER A 696 -8.64 -0.69 30.80
N SER A 697 -7.71 -0.04 31.49
CA SER A 697 -7.53 -0.17 32.94
C SER A 697 -6.96 1.10 33.56
N ILE A 698 -7.18 1.27 34.86
CA ILE A 698 -6.58 2.38 35.63
C ILE A 698 -5.47 1.81 36.50
N GLU A 699 -4.29 2.39 36.36
CA GLU A 699 -3.18 2.21 37.29
C GLU A 699 -3.16 3.40 38.25
N ILE A 700 -3.47 3.13 39.52
CA ILE A 700 -3.40 4.13 40.59
C ILE A 700 -1.99 4.08 41.19
N LYS A 701 -1.22 5.14 40.95
CA LYS A 701 0.10 5.33 41.55
C LYS A 701 -0.01 6.26 42.76
N GLU A 702 1.05 6.43 43.55
CA GLU A 702 0.99 7.35 44.70
C GLU A 702 0.93 8.80 44.22
N SER A 703 1.77 9.21 43.27
CA SER A 703 1.82 10.57 42.72
C SER A 703 0.99 10.80 41.46
N ALA A 704 0.56 9.73 40.77
CA ALA A 704 -0.07 9.84 39.46
C ALA A 704 -1.27 8.90 39.29
N LEU A 705 -2.09 9.17 38.28
CA LEU A 705 -3.14 8.28 37.79
C LEU A 705 -2.89 8.03 36.30
N VAL A 706 -2.87 6.76 35.89
CA VAL A 706 -2.63 6.39 34.49
C VAL A 706 -3.79 5.56 33.99
N TRP A 707 -4.44 6.02 32.93
CA TRP A 707 -5.42 5.24 32.19
C TRP A 707 -4.73 4.57 31.01
N HIS A 708 -4.75 3.23 30.99
CA HIS A 708 -4.16 2.38 29.97
C HIS A 708 -5.22 1.93 28.98
N HIS A 709 -4.91 1.98 27.69
CA HIS A 709 -5.81 1.50 26.62
C HIS A 709 -5.09 0.63 25.59
N GLN A 710 -3.98 0.00 26.00
CA GLN A 710 -3.15 -0.83 25.13
C GLN A 710 -3.88 -2.07 24.61
N ASP A 711 -4.74 -2.67 25.44
CA ASP A 711 -5.49 -3.89 25.10
C ASP A 711 -6.89 -3.58 24.56
N ALA A 712 -7.26 -2.30 24.43
CA ALA A 712 -8.50 -1.86 23.81
C ALA A 712 -8.40 -1.89 22.27
N ASP A 713 -9.54 -1.82 21.57
CA ASP A 713 -9.52 -1.62 20.11
C ASP A 713 -8.70 -0.35 19.78
N PRO A 714 -7.71 -0.41 18.86
CA PRO A 714 -6.80 0.72 18.64
C PRO A 714 -7.51 2.01 18.19
N ASP A 715 -8.57 1.90 17.40
CA ASP A 715 -9.30 3.05 16.88
C ASP A 715 -10.17 3.65 18.01
N PHE A 716 -10.93 2.80 18.70
CA PHE A 716 -11.81 3.21 19.78
C PHE A 716 -11.04 3.70 21.02
N GLY A 717 -10.03 2.95 21.47
CA GLY A 717 -9.17 3.32 22.59
C GLY A 717 -8.43 4.63 22.36
N SER A 718 -7.94 4.89 21.14
CA SER A 718 -7.32 6.18 20.77
C SER A 718 -8.33 7.33 20.75
N CYS A 719 -9.58 7.07 20.35
CA CYS A 719 -10.68 8.04 20.41
C CYS A 719 -11.01 8.40 21.85
N GLN A 720 -11.23 7.39 22.69
CA GLN A 720 -11.50 7.54 24.13
C GLN A 720 -10.35 8.25 24.85
N ALA A 721 -9.10 7.93 24.50
CA ALA A 721 -7.92 8.62 25.05
C ALA A 721 -7.90 10.12 24.71
N LYS A 722 -8.33 10.50 23.50
CA LYS A 722 -8.40 11.91 23.08
C LYS A 722 -9.50 12.65 23.84
N GLU A 723 -10.67 12.03 23.96
CA GLU A 723 -11.78 12.62 24.68
C GLU A 723 -11.48 12.74 26.19
N LEU A 724 -10.88 11.70 26.79
CA LEU A 724 -10.42 11.71 28.17
C LEU A 724 -9.37 12.81 28.41
N LEU A 725 -8.43 13.00 27.47
CA LEU A 725 -7.45 14.09 27.53
C LEU A 725 -8.16 15.44 27.56
N ASP A 726 -9.03 15.71 26.58
CA ASP A 726 -9.75 16.99 26.47
C ASP A 726 -10.64 17.23 27.71
N HIS A 727 -11.29 16.19 28.24
CA HIS A 727 -12.12 16.28 29.45
C HIS A 727 -11.27 16.62 30.68
N LEU A 728 -10.16 15.90 30.91
CA LEU A 728 -9.28 16.13 32.06
C LEU A 728 -8.57 17.49 31.97
N GLU A 729 -8.13 17.92 30.80
CA GLU A 729 -7.50 19.26 30.62
C GLU A 729 -8.47 20.38 30.98
N ASN A 730 -9.75 20.25 30.61
CA ASN A 730 -10.77 21.24 30.95
C ASN A 730 -11.10 21.27 32.45
N VAL A 731 -11.19 20.09 33.09
CA VAL A 731 -11.53 19.98 34.52
C VAL A 731 -10.36 20.40 35.41
N LEU A 732 -9.11 20.10 35.01
CA LEU A 732 -7.91 20.36 35.80
C LEU A 732 -7.22 21.69 35.45
N ALA A 733 -7.85 22.56 34.66
CA ALA A 733 -7.23 23.80 34.17
C ALA A 733 -6.68 24.73 35.28
N ASN A 734 -7.23 24.65 36.50
CA ASN A 734 -6.82 25.44 37.67
C ASN A 734 -6.16 24.60 38.79
N GLU A 735 -5.95 23.30 38.55
CA GLU A 735 -5.35 22.38 39.52
C GLU A 735 -3.84 22.27 39.29
N PRO A 736 -3.02 21.94 40.31
CA PRO A 736 -1.57 21.78 40.18
C PRO A 736 -1.19 20.43 39.52
N ALA A 737 -1.87 20.07 38.43
CA ALA A 737 -1.73 18.80 37.73
C ALA A 737 -1.58 19.02 36.22
N VAL A 738 -0.85 18.11 35.57
CA VAL A 738 -0.63 18.10 34.13
C VAL A 738 -1.16 16.78 33.57
N VAL A 739 -2.06 16.87 32.61
CA VAL A 739 -2.51 15.74 31.81
C VAL A 739 -1.56 15.55 30.64
N ARG A 740 -1.13 14.31 30.39
CA ARG A 740 -0.32 13.97 29.23
C ARG A 740 -0.82 12.70 28.59
N ARG A 741 -0.96 12.75 27.27
CA ARG A 741 -1.17 11.56 26.45
C ARG A 741 0.18 10.94 26.07
N GLY A 742 0.34 9.67 26.39
CA GLY A 742 1.46 8.84 25.95
C GLY A 742 1.04 7.83 24.88
N GLN A 743 1.96 6.93 24.52
CA GLN A 743 1.63 5.82 23.64
C GLN A 743 0.78 4.81 24.43
N HIS A 744 -0.48 4.63 24.01
CA HIS A 744 -1.48 3.79 24.66
C HIS A 744 -1.92 4.18 26.08
N ILE A 745 -1.61 5.40 26.53
CA ILE A 745 -1.92 5.86 27.89
C ILE A 745 -2.39 7.32 27.94
N VAL A 746 -3.18 7.66 28.95
CA VAL A 746 -3.40 9.04 29.44
C VAL A 746 -2.97 9.09 30.89
N GLU A 747 -1.94 9.87 31.19
CA GLU A 747 -1.35 10.05 32.52
C GLU A 747 -1.70 11.43 33.06
N VAL A 748 -2.16 11.50 34.32
CA VAL A 748 -2.22 12.74 35.09
C VAL A 748 -1.19 12.66 36.21
N LYS A 749 -0.38 13.71 36.32
CA LYS A 749 0.70 13.82 37.31
C LYS A 749 0.83 15.26 37.83
N PRO A 750 1.46 15.48 39.01
CA PRO A 750 1.63 16.82 39.54
C PRO A 750 2.47 17.72 38.62
N GLN A 751 2.17 19.01 38.63
CA GLN A 751 2.96 20.02 37.94
C GLN A 751 4.25 20.27 38.72
N ILE A 752 5.36 19.66 38.28
CA ILE A 752 6.67 19.85 38.92
C ILE A 752 7.23 21.21 38.49
N ILE A 753 7.22 22.19 39.40
CA ILE A 753 7.95 23.46 39.26
C ILE A 753 9.40 23.21 39.67
N ILE A 754 10.31 23.14 38.70
CA ILE A 754 11.75 23.12 39.00
C ILE A 754 12.13 24.56 39.40
N HIS A 755 12.19 24.85 40.69
CA HIS A 755 12.89 26.04 41.18
C HIS A 755 14.37 25.86 40.82
N ARG A 756 14.82 26.58 39.78
CA ARG A 756 16.25 26.84 39.60
C ARG A 756 16.63 27.89 40.64
N GLU A 757 17.16 27.45 41.77
CA GLU A 757 18.06 28.28 42.58
C GLU A 757 19.45 28.29 41.95
#